data_AF-A0AAN8X078-F1
#
_entry.id   AF-A0AAN8X078-F1
#
_cell.length_a   1.000
_cell.length_b   1.000
_cell.length_c   1.000
_cell.angle_alpha   90.00
_cell.angle_beta   90.00
_cell.angle_gamma   90.00
#
_symmetry.space_group_name_H-M   'P 1'
#
loop_
_entity.id
_entity.type
_entity.pdbx_description
1 polymer ?
#
loop_
_entity_poly.entity_id
_entity_poly.type
_entity_poly.pdbx_seq_one_letter_code
_entity_poly.pdbx_strand_id
1 'polypeptide(L)'
;MTQYYYALQIYTSLYPWTKPCIAPVLLHNPLDVIECVSKLIDKQIYDTQNPEILRFIEFFKSSRELVADYVQGQALQRLGTGVDIDRFLSDSSYKEDTVLGLAMTLDSEVLDLAITLAHKYDVSLWQVYMTHLQHLFDSEITTAQVRKHIEERKILKTLGKEPKDFVARMEQNVYLTVNGCDHERLLLYYSLIEQCGEKQDSQMATSHIKLLKKLKGSAKDLNYKMLLKPDSDILALLRPVLTADNVKSLAKVAKSVPCKEGDGIEQSTVYCAWAQKYFFNPPSDKKPRTSSDWIHRYELCGEYMQKMNAEDVLKFVSQLVLSGEGSQSVPLEARMEITQKVVVFCQEQKKQKEGDETNVWEETAMKVERWGTHLGLLRSSTFQKLHSSNDPLLKQYANRFALTGSSQGPLRELACSVLLEKSGLDALQEILSVYPEDSVTTPEDVIMDTLRQLVAHWKREKTEVQVTAKGRDLLVILDHILGEVEKYINGGGDLLSEEEVLDELRTLCEDANVSLQLRVDVLTVAGKHLSMSEEDFQLGRVMRTGGIVGDEWPNVNISVQPDQLASAASRASLLNNLLTETSSLSQVEAMITLLNLWPPFCPEEYENLSTNPWMMIFTKALEILSTNPAAGMEVIWEAAQVAVKQNQLPGESIALLVRKLQALGRSALKFCFKMALLSEDEEVHIVVLNVLRDIEEITEADYDNYLLECIIAKNLVADVLPTHLYGPLVSYLIEAAKKPSVSSAIQQLQRAGYHQEAASLASTQSSIPKLLQNVSSMLKTYKKWL
;
A
#
# COMPACT_ATOMS: atom_id res chain seq x y z
N MET A 1 19.32 -51.80 -13.71
CA MET A 1 19.76 -52.62 -12.56
C MET A 1 18.57 -53.16 -11.79
N THR A 2 17.71 -52.31 -11.22
CA THR A 2 16.52 -52.72 -10.43
C THR A 2 15.54 -53.60 -11.21
N GLN A 3 15.20 -53.23 -12.46
CA GLN A 3 14.31 -54.03 -13.30
C GLN A 3 14.90 -55.42 -13.63
N TYR A 4 16.21 -55.52 -13.85
CA TYR A 4 16.90 -56.79 -14.05
C TYR A 4 16.90 -57.64 -12.78
N TYR A 5 17.09 -57.03 -11.61
CA TYR A 5 16.99 -57.73 -10.33
C TYR A 5 15.62 -58.39 -10.15
N TYR A 6 14.52 -57.64 -10.34
CA TYR A 6 13.18 -58.22 -10.23
C TYR A 6 12.90 -59.25 -11.32
N ALA A 7 13.38 -59.04 -12.56
CA ALA A 7 13.30 -60.06 -13.61
C ALA A 7 13.98 -61.36 -13.17
N LEU A 8 15.19 -61.26 -12.61
CA LEU A 8 15.93 -62.40 -12.11
C LEU A 8 15.17 -63.10 -10.99
N GLN A 9 14.67 -62.37 -9.99
CA GLN A 9 13.90 -62.94 -8.87
C GLN A 9 12.65 -63.68 -9.36
N ILE A 10 11.90 -63.07 -10.29
CA ILE A 10 10.71 -63.71 -10.90
C ILE A 10 11.13 -64.99 -11.64
N TYR A 11 12.15 -64.91 -12.49
CA TYR A 11 12.61 -66.06 -13.27
C TYR A 11 13.12 -67.21 -12.41
N THR A 12 13.96 -66.93 -11.40
CA THR A 12 14.49 -67.96 -10.49
C THR A 12 13.43 -68.54 -9.58
N SER A 13 12.36 -67.79 -9.27
CA SER A 13 11.24 -68.29 -8.48
C SER A 13 10.34 -69.22 -9.30
N LEU A 14 10.14 -68.91 -10.58
CA LEU A 14 9.38 -69.76 -11.52
C LEU A 14 10.18 -70.99 -11.98
N TYR A 15 11.51 -70.86 -12.10
CA TYR A 15 12.42 -71.90 -12.57
C TYR A 15 13.64 -72.03 -11.65
N PRO A 16 13.49 -72.64 -10.45
CA PRO A 16 14.56 -72.75 -9.47
C PRO A 16 15.71 -73.65 -9.95
N TRP A 17 16.95 -73.19 -9.77
CA TRP A 17 18.16 -73.92 -10.15
C TRP A 17 18.80 -74.62 -8.94
N THR A 18 18.98 -75.94 -9.02
CA THR A 18 19.41 -76.78 -7.88
C THR A 18 20.81 -77.41 -8.04
N LYS A 19 21.53 -77.09 -9.12
CA LYS A 19 22.86 -77.68 -9.40
C LYS A 19 23.99 -76.81 -8.82
N PRO A 20 25.15 -77.41 -8.43
CA PRO A 20 26.31 -76.69 -7.87
C PRO A 20 27.15 -76.00 -8.97
N CYS A 21 26.48 -75.26 -9.86
CA CYS A 21 27.10 -74.46 -10.91
C CYS A 21 26.26 -73.19 -11.12
N ILE A 22 26.86 -72.17 -11.75
CA ILE A 22 26.20 -70.88 -12.00
C ILE A 22 24.86 -71.10 -12.71
N ALA A 23 23.79 -70.50 -12.19
CA ALA A 23 22.46 -70.61 -12.80
C ALA A 23 22.49 -70.08 -14.25
N PRO A 24 22.00 -70.83 -15.25
CA PRO A 24 22.12 -70.44 -16.66
C PRO A 24 21.58 -69.05 -16.97
N VAL A 25 20.52 -68.60 -16.28
CA VAL A 25 19.92 -67.27 -16.44
C VAL A 25 20.92 -66.12 -16.19
N LEU A 26 21.92 -66.33 -15.33
CA LEU A 26 22.96 -65.34 -15.02
C LEU A 26 24.02 -65.23 -16.13
N LEU A 27 24.05 -66.18 -17.08
CA LEU A 27 24.96 -66.19 -18.23
C LEU A 27 24.36 -65.47 -19.46
N HIS A 28 23.07 -65.13 -19.42
CA HIS A 28 22.39 -64.42 -20.49
C HIS A 28 22.50 -62.90 -20.33
N ASN A 29 22.37 -62.16 -21.44
CA ASN A 29 22.35 -60.70 -21.40
C ASN A 29 21.18 -60.22 -20.51
N PRO A 30 21.40 -59.28 -19.58
CA PRO A 30 20.35 -58.74 -18.73
C PRO A 30 19.07 -58.29 -19.46
N LEU A 31 19.19 -57.75 -20.68
CA LEU A 31 18.04 -57.34 -21.50
C LEU A 31 17.21 -58.53 -21.98
N ASP A 32 17.86 -59.63 -22.39
CA ASP A 32 17.20 -60.85 -22.84
C ASP A 32 16.39 -61.49 -21.70
N VAL A 33 16.92 -61.42 -20.47
CA VAL A 33 16.24 -61.92 -19.27
C VAL A 33 15.02 -61.06 -18.94
N ILE A 34 15.15 -59.72 -18.99
CA ILE A 34 14.02 -58.80 -18.80
C ILE A 34 12.92 -59.04 -19.84
N GLU A 35 13.29 -59.20 -21.12
CA GLU A 35 12.33 -59.44 -22.20
C GLU A 35 11.65 -60.80 -22.06
N CYS A 36 12.40 -61.85 -21.70
CA CYS A 36 11.85 -63.17 -21.41
C CYS A 36 10.81 -63.12 -20.28
N VAL A 37 11.14 -62.46 -19.17
CA VAL A 37 10.23 -62.32 -18.02
C VAL A 37 9.02 -61.46 -18.37
N SER A 38 9.17 -60.39 -19.16
CA SER A 38 8.04 -59.60 -19.67
C SER A 38 7.06 -60.50 -20.44
N LYS A 39 7.56 -61.33 -21.37
CA LYS A 39 6.72 -62.26 -22.14
C LYS A 39 6.04 -63.31 -21.27
N LEU A 40 6.69 -63.76 -20.18
CA LEU A 40 6.10 -64.69 -19.21
C LEU A 40 4.96 -64.04 -18.42
N ILE A 41 5.16 -62.78 -18.00
CA ILE A 41 4.13 -61.98 -17.31
C ILE A 41 2.93 -61.73 -18.23
N ASP A 42 3.17 -61.28 -19.46
CA ASP A 42 2.11 -60.90 -20.41
C ASP A 42 1.26 -62.11 -20.85
N LYS A 43 1.86 -63.29 -20.95
CA LYS A 43 1.16 -64.54 -21.30
C LYS A 43 0.50 -65.23 -20.10
N GLN A 44 0.61 -64.65 -18.89
CA GLN A 44 0.11 -65.23 -17.64
C GLN A 44 0.58 -66.69 -17.41
N ILE A 45 1.81 -67.03 -17.84
CA ILE A 45 2.35 -68.40 -17.79
C ILE A 45 2.93 -68.67 -16.39
N TYR A 46 2.13 -68.49 -15.35
CA TYR A 46 2.51 -68.73 -13.96
C TYR A 46 1.29 -69.15 -13.14
N ASP A 47 1.33 -70.34 -12.55
CA ASP A 47 0.28 -70.86 -11.66
C ASP A 47 0.71 -70.73 -10.20
N THR A 48 0.79 -69.49 -9.71
CA THR A 48 1.39 -69.23 -8.40
C THR A 48 0.51 -68.31 -7.56
N GLN A 49 -0.20 -68.90 -6.59
CA GLN A 49 -0.73 -68.22 -5.40
C GLN A 49 0.39 -67.69 -4.46
N ASN A 50 1.62 -67.54 -4.94
CA ASN A 50 2.75 -67.09 -4.14
C ASN A 50 2.76 -65.56 -4.06
N PRO A 51 2.52 -64.96 -2.88
CA PRO A 51 2.43 -63.51 -2.72
C PRO A 51 3.76 -62.79 -2.99
N GLU A 52 4.91 -63.45 -2.81
CA GLU A 52 6.21 -62.82 -3.09
C GLU A 52 6.45 -62.63 -4.59
N ILE A 53 6.05 -63.60 -5.42
CA ILE A 53 6.17 -63.49 -6.88
C ILE A 53 5.24 -62.39 -7.39
N LEU A 54 4.02 -62.29 -6.88
CA LEU A 54 3.09 -61.21 -7.23
C LEU A 54 3.68 -59.84 -6.88
N ARG A 55 4.29 -59.70 -5.69
CA ARG A 55 4.98 -58.47 -5.28
C ARG A 55 6.18 -58.14 -6.19
N PHE A 56 6.97 -59.13 -6.59
CA PHE A 56 8.05 -58.91 -7.55
C PHE A 56 7.53 -58.53 -8.94
N ILE A 57 6.40 -59.08 -9.39
CA ILE A 57 5.74 -58.69 -10.64
C ILE A 57 5.27 -57.23 -10.58
N GLU A 58 4.67 -56.80 -9.46
CA GLU A 58 4.31 -55.40 -9.24
C GLU A 58 5.54 -54.48 -9.31
N PHE A 59 6.61 -54.78 -8.55
CA PHE A 59 7.83 -53.98 -8.61
C PHE A 59 8.51 -54.01 -9.97
N PHE A 60 8.45 -55.13 -10.70
CA PHE A 60 8.93 -55.22 -12.08
C PHE A 60 8.14 -54.30 -13.00
N LYS A 61 6.79 -54.29 -12.91
CA LYS A 61 5.92 -53.38 -13.67
C LYS A 61 6.19 -51.92 -13.34
N SER A 62 6.22 -51.55 -12.06
CA SER A 62 6.51 -50.18 -11.63
C SER A 62 7.91 -49.72 -12.03
N SER A 63 8.93 -50.58 -11.92
CA SER A 63 10.28 -50.23 -12.38
C SER A 63 10.36 -50.07 -13.90
N ARG A 64 9.58 -50.83 -14.67
CA ARG A 64 9.46 -50.69 -16.12
C ARG A 64 8.79 -49.37 -16.51
N GLU A 65 7.72 -48.99 -15.81
CA GLU A 65 7.05 -47.70 -15.99
C GLU A 65 7.99 -46.53 -15.67
N LEU A 66 8.74 -46.61 -14.58
CA LEU A 66 9.74 -45.60 -14.21
C LEU A 66 10.83 -45.44 -15.29
N VAL A 67 11.30 -46.56 -15.87
CA VAL A 67 12.26 -46.52 -16.99
C VAL A 67 11.65 -45.88 -18.23
N ALA A 68 10.40 -46.21 -18.56
CA ALA A 68 9.69 -45.60 -19.68
C ALA A 68 9.47 -44.09 -19.48
N ASP A 69 9.16 -43.67 -18.26
CA ASP A 69 9.01 -42.24 -17.89
C ASP A 69 10.35 -41.51 -17.87
N TYR A 70 11.43 -42.16 -17.46
CA TYR A 70 12.78 -41.58 -17.51
C TYR A 70 13.23 -41.34 -18.95
N VAL A 71 13.01 -42.32 -19.84
CA VAL A 71 13.30 -42.17 -21.28
C VAL A 71 12.46 -41.02 -21.87
N GLN A 72 11.19 -40.93 -21.49
CA GLN A 72 10.31 -39.87 -21.95
C GLN A 72 10.75 -38.50 -21.43
N GLY A 73 11.06 -38.38 -20.13
CA GLY A 73 11.58 -37.15 -19.53
C GLY A 73 12.90 -36.71 -20.15
N GLN A 74 13.81 -37.65 -20.45
CA GLN A 74 15.06 -37.36 -21.16
C GLN A 74 14.82 -36.90 -22.60
N ALA A 75 13.83 -37.48 -23.31
CA ALA A 75 13.45 -37.02 -24.64
C ALA A 75 12.87 -35.60 -24.59
N LEU A 76 12.02 -35.29 -23.62
CA LEU A 76 11.48 -33.94 -23.40
C LEU A 76 12.59 -32.94 -23.08
N GLN A 77 13.52 -33.28 -22.20
CA GLN A 77 14.66 -32.42 -21.88
C GLN A 77 15.52 -32.10 -23.13
N ARG A 78 15.69 -33.07 -24.04
CA ARG A 78 16.41 -32.86 -25.32
C ARG A 78 15.66 -31.95 -26.29
N LEU A 79 14.33 -31.85 -26.19
CA LEU A 79 13.53 -30.89 -26.95
C LEU A 79 13.62 -29.46 -26.38
N GLY A 80 14.42 -29.24 -25.33
CA GLY A 80 14.65 -27.91 -24.76
C GLY A 80 13.51 -27.40 -23.88
N THR A 81 12.60 -28.28 -23.43
CA THR A 81 11.39 -27.90 -22.69
C THR A 81 11.61 -27.64 -21.20
N GLY A 82 12.87 -27.73 -20.71
CA GLY A 82 13.23 -27.39 -19.34
C GLY A 82 12.69 -28.34 -18.26
N VAL A 83 12.30 -29.57 -18.64
CA VAL A 83 11.71 -30.56 -17.72
C VAL A 83 12.73 -31.05 -16.68
N ASP A 84 12.32 -31.00 -15.41
CA ASP A 84 13.01 -31.65 -14.29
C ASP A 84 12.66 -33.13 -14.29
N ILE A 85 13.65 -33.97 -14.60
CA ILE A 85 13.46 -35.42 -14.73
C ILE A 85 13.08 -36.05 -13.39
N ASP A 86 13.69 -35.65 -12.28
CA ASP A 86 13.46 -36.27 -10.98
C ASP A 86 12.05 -35.96 -10.47
N ARG A 87 11.60 -34.72 -10.70
CA ARG A 87 10.21 -34.33 -10.41
C ARG A 87 9.23 -34.99 -11.36
N PHE A 88 9.54 -35.08 -12.66
CA PHE A 88 8.71 -35.75 -13.64
C PHE A 88 8.50 -37.23 -13.33
N LEU A 89 9.48 -37.93 -12.74
CA LEU A 89 9.31 -39.33 -12.37
C LEU A 89 8.39 -39.55 -11.15
N SER A 90 8.33 -38.59 -10.23
CA SER A 90 7.78 -38.77 -8.89
C SER A 90 6.46 -38.04 -8.62
N ASP A 91 6.20 -36.93 -9.34
CA ASP A 91 5.07 -36.04 -9.11
C ASP A 91 4.07 -36.10 -10.27
N SER A 92 2.87 -36.66 -10.01
CA SER A 92 1.80 -36.77 -11.02
C SER A 92 1.23 -35.41 -11.43
N SER A 93 1.17 -34.44 -10.50
CA SER A 93 0.74 -33.07 -10.81
C SER A 93 1.74 -32.42 -11.75
N TYR A 94 3.03 -32.63 -11.53
CA TYR A 94 4.07 -32.08 -12.42
C TYR A 94 4.06 -32.74 -13.80
N LYS A 95 3.71 -34.04 -13.92
CA LYS A 95 3.47 -34.67 -15.24
C LYS A 95 2.33 -33.99 -15.98
N GLU A 96 1.22 -33.73 -15.28
CA GLU A 96 0.07 -33.01 -15.85
C GLU A 96 0.45 -31.60 -16.31
N ASP A 97 1.11 -30.81 -15.45
CA ASP A 97 1.59 -29.47 -15.79
C ASP A 97 2.55 -29.48 -16.97
N THR A 98 3.44 -30.48 -17.04
CA THR A 98 4.37 -30.65 -18.17
C THR A 98 3.61 -30.92 -19.48
N VAL A 99 2.60 -31.78 -19.44
CA VAL A 99 1.77 -32.09 -20.63
C VAL A 99 0.99 -30.87 -21.08
N LEU A 100 0.39 -30.12 -20.15
CA LEU A 100 -0.33 -28.88 -20.48
C LEU A 100 0.62 -27.80 -20.99
N GLY A 101 1.82 -27.68 -20.42
CA GLY A 101 2.86 -26.79 -20.90
C GLY A 101 3.30 -27.10 -22.34
N LEU A 102 3.43 -28.38 -22.69
CA LEU A 102 3.72 -28.80 -24.08
C LEU A 102 2.60 -28.45 -25.06
N ALA A 103 1.34 -28.40 -24.59
CA ALA A 103 0.20 -28.01 -25.41
C ALA A 103 0.22 -26.53 -25.80
N MET A 104 0.98 -25.68 -25.09
CA MET A 104 1.22 -24.28 -25.41
C MET A 104 2.25 -24.13 -26.54
N THR A 105 1.89 -24.64 -27.72
CA THR A 105 2.76 -24.67 -28.90
C THR A 105 1.99 -24.30 -30.17
N LEU A 106 2.69 -23.78 -31.17
CA LEU A 106 2.19 -23.63 -32.54
C LEU A 106 2.58 -24.84 -33.42
N ASP A 107 3.46 -25.70 -32.94
CA ASP A 107 3.97 -26.87 -33.66
C ASP A 107 3.01 -28.06 -33.53
N SER A 108 2.56 -28.52 -34.69
CA SER A 108 1.68 -29.67 -34.87
C SER A 108 2.27 -30.96 -34.26
N GLU A 109 3.58 -31.20 -34.42
CA GLU A 109 4.22 -32.42 -33.93
C GLU A 109 4.37 -32.41 -32.41
N VAL A 110 4.66 -31.24 -31.83
CA VAL A 110 4.75 -31.06 -30.37
C VAL A 110 3.38 -31.23 -29.72
N LEU A 111 2.31 -30.74 -30.36
CA LEU A 111 0.95 -30.97 -29.88
C LEU A 111 0.56 -32.45 -29.94
N ASP A 112 0.91 -33.16 -31.02
CA ASP A 112 0.66 -34.60 -31.14
C ASP A 112 1.42 -35.39 -30.06
N LEU A 113 2.62 -34.94 -29.68
CA LEU A 113 3.36 -35.47 -28.53
C LEU A 113 2.61 -35.20 -27.21
N ALA A 114 2.13 -33.97 -26.98
CA ALA A 114 1.36 -33.62 -25.79
C ALA A 114 0.09 -34.49 -25.66
N ILE A 115 -0.63 -34.71 -26.76
CA ILE A 115 -1.81 -35.60 -26.80
C ILE A 115 -1.42 -37.05 -26.49
N THR A 116 -0.30 -37.53 -27.01
CA THR A 116 0.20 -38.90 -26.72
C THR A 116 0.53 -39.07 -25.24
N LEU A 117 1.18 -38.06 -24.64
CA LEU A 117 1.51 -38.07 -23.22
C LEU A 117 0.27 -37.92 -22.34
N ALA A 118 -0.72 -37.16 -22.77
CA ALA A 118 -1.98 -37.03 -22.06
C ALA A 118 -2.70 -38.38 -21.93
N HIS A 119 -2.75 -39.17 -23.01
CA HIS A 119 -3.29 -40.53 -22.92
C HIS A 119 -2.46 -41.45 -22.01
N LYS A 120 -1.13 -41.30 -22.01
CA LYS A 120 -0.24 -42.13 -21.18
C LYS A 120 -0.37 -41.84 -19.69
N TYR A 121 -0.55 -40.56 -19.33
CA TYR A 121 -0.58 -40.09 -17.95
C TYR A 121 -1.99 -39.75 -17.44
N ASP A 122 -3.02 -40.15 -18.20
CA ASP A 122 -4.44 -39.91 -17.88
C ASP A 122 -4.78 -38.41 -17.68
N VAL A 123 -4.08 -37.53 -18.40
CA VAL A 123 -4.39 -36.09 -18.42
C VAL A 123 -5.56 -35.86 -19.35
N SER A 124 -6.54 -35.07 -18.93
CA SER A 124 -7.72 -34.78 -19.73
C SER A 124 -7.36 -34.12 -21.06
N LEU A 125 -7.74 -34.76 -22.18
CA LEU A 125 -7.61 -34.16 -23.51
C LEU A 125 -8.38 -32.85 -23.64
N TRP A 126 -9.44 -32.67 -22.84
CA TRP A 126 -10.15 -31.40 -22.78
C TRP A 126 -9.21 -30.29 -22.29
N GLN A 127 -8.46 -30.53 -21.19
CA GLN A 127 -7.51 -29.56 -20.65
C GLN A 127 -6.39 -29.28 -21.65
N VAL A 128 -5.84 -30.31 -22.30
CA VAL A 128 -4.81 -30.15 -23.35
C VAL A 128 -5.29 -29.24 -24.48
N TYR A 129 -6.47 -29.50 -25.04
CA TYR A 129 -7.01 -28.68 -26.13
C TYR A 129 -7.41 -27.28 -25.67
N MET A 130 -7.88 -27.11 -24.43
CA MET A 130 -8.26 -25.80 -23.90
C MET A 130 -7.02 -24.94 -23.65
N THR A 131 -5.95 -25.52 -23.14
CA THR A 131 -4.63 -24.86 -22.98
C THR A 131 -4.04 -24.49 -24.34
N HIS A 132 -4.10 -25.39 -25.32
CA HIS A 132 -3.66 -25.09 -26.68
C HIS A 132 -4.47 -23.95 -27.31
N LEU A 133 -5.81 -23.97 -27.17
CA LEU A 133 -6.68 -22.89 -27.67
C LEU A 133 -6.34 -21.54 -27.04
N GLN A 134 -6.10 -21.50 -25.73
CA GLN A 134 -5.66 -20.27 -25.04
C GLN A 134 -4.35 -19.75 -25.62
N HIS A 135 -3.36 -20.63 -25.81
CA HIS A 135 -2.09 -20.28 -26.42
C HIS A 135 -2.24 -19.75 -27.86
N LEU A 136 -3.12 -20.32 -28.68
CA LEU A 136 -3.40 -19.80 -30.04
C LEU A 136 -3.99 -18.38 -30.02
N PHE A 137 -4.73 -18.02 -28.97
CA PHE A 137 -5.26 -16.67 -28.79
C PHE A 137 -4.23 -15.67 -28.29
N ASP A 138 -3.32 -16.12 -27.43
CA ASP A 138 -2.25 -15.31 -26.86
C ASP A 138 -1.04 -15.15 -27.80
N SER A 139 -0.90 -16.05 -28.78
CA SER A 139 0.19 -16.03 -29.77
C SER A 139 0.03 -14.94 -30.84
N GLU A 140 1.17 -14.47 -31.38
CA GLU A 140 1.27 -13.46 -32.45
C GLU A 140 0.90 -13.99 -33.86
N ILE A 141 -0.08 -14.89 -33.95
CA ILE A 141 -0.60 -15.42 -35.22
C ILE A 141 -1.88 -14.70 -35.66
N THR A 142 -2.15 -14.72 -36.96
CA THR A 142 -3.36 -14.10 -37.52
C THR A 142 -4.62 -14.88 -37.16
N THR A 143 -5.77 -14.20 -37.10
CA THR A 143 -7.07 -14.85 -36.82
C THR A 143 -7.41 -15.97 -37.81
N ALA A 144 -6.97 -15.86 -39.06
CA ALA A 144 -7.12 -16.90 -40.07
C ALA A 144 -6.28 -18.17 -39.75
N GLN A 145 -5.04 -18.00 -39.27
CA GLN A 145 -4.20 -19.11 -38.84
C GLN A 145 -4.82 -19.81 -37.61
N VAL A 146 -5.31 -19.04 -36.65
CA VAL A 146 -5.97 -19.58 -35.44
C VAL A 146 -7.14 -20.47 -35.82
N ARG A 147 -8.01 -19.96 -36.70
CA ARG A 147 -9.13 -20.73 -37.25
C ARG A 147 -8.66 -22.03 -37.92
N LYS A 148 -7.59 -21.96 -38.73
CA LYS A 148 -7.00 -23.13 -39.38
C LYS A 148 -6.57 -24.19 -38.36
N HIS A 149 -5.83 -23.82 -37.31
CA HIS A 149 -5.39 -24.74 -36.25
C HIS A 149 -6.59 -25.40 -35.53
N ILE A 150 -7.64 -24.62 -35.24
CA ILE A 150 -8.88 -25.11 -34.60
C ILE A 150 -9.58 -26.15 -35.49
N GLU A 151 -9.71 -25.86 -36.78
CA GLU A 151 -10.44 -26.69 -37.76
C GLU A 151 -9.69 -27.98 -38.10
N GLU A 152 -8.39 -27.92 -38.35
CA GLU A 152 -7.55 -29.07 -38.73
C GLU A 152 -7.58 -30.18 -37.66
N ARG A 153 -7.56 -29.79 -36.38
CA ARG A 153 -7.56 -30.72 -35.25
C ARG A 153 -8.94 -31.00 -34.69
N LYS A 154 -10.00 -30.37 -35.22
CA LYS A 154 -11.39 -30.53 -34.78
C LYS A 154 -11.54 -30.38 -33.26
N ILE A 155 -10.76 -29.46 -32.65
CA ILE A 155 -10.63 -29.34 -31.19
C ILE A 155 -11.99 -29.10 -30.50
N LEU A 156 -12.91 -28.42 -31.20
CA LEU A 156 -14.25 -28.08 -30.69
C LEU A 156 -15.12 -29.31 -30.42
N LYS A 157 -14.84 -30.46 -31.07
CA LYS A 157 -15.55 -31.71 -30.77
C LYS A 157 -15.27 -32.22 -29.36
N THR A 158 -14.08 -31.95 -28.85
CA THR A 158 -13.69 -32.32 -27.48
C THR A 158 -14.14 -31.23 -26.51
N LEU A 159 -13.86 -29.97 -26.83
CA LEU A 159 -14.17 -28.84 -25.95
C LEU A 159 -15.68 -28.66 -25.71
N GLY A 160 -16.51 -28.87 -26.74
CA GLY A 160 -17.96 -28.78 -26.64
C GLY A 160 -18.64 -29.87 -25.79
N LYS A 161 -17.89 -30.84 -25.23
CA LYS A 161 -18.44 -31.81 -24.28
C LYS A 161 -18.70 -31.20 -22.89
N GLU A 162 -17.97 -30.14 -22.54
CA GLU A 162 -18.06 -29.43 -21.25
C GLU A 162 -18.33 -27.94 -21.50
N PRO A 163 -19.57 -27.56 -21.87
CA PRO A 163 -19.90 -26.22 -22.34
C PRO A 163 -19.70 -25.14 -21.28
N LYS A 164 -20.01 -25.43 -20.01
CA LYS A 164 -19.88 -24.47 -18.90
C LYS A 164 -18.41 -24.12 -18.63
N ASP A 165 -17.56 -25.15 -18.50
CA ASP A 165 -16.13 -24.97 -18.26
C ASP A 165 -15.45 -24.30 -19.46
N PHE A 166 -15.90 -24.59 -20.68
CA PHE A 166 -15.43 -23.94 -21.88
C PHE A 166 -15.71 -22.44 -21.86
N VAL A 167 -16.96 -22.03 -21.62
CA VAL A 167 -17.34 -20.61 -21.55
C VAL A 167 -16.59 -19.90 -20.42
N ALA A 168 -16.53 -20.51 -19.22
CA ALA A 168 -15.80 -19.93 -18.09
C ALA A 168 -14.32 -19.68 -18.41
N ARG A 169 -13.63 -20.67 -19.02
CA ARG A 169 -12.23 -20.50 -19.42
C ARG A 169 -12.04 -19.53 -20.58
N MET A 170 -12.98 -19.47 -21.51
CA MET A 170 -12.96 -18.46 -22.58
C MET A 170 -13.07 -17.05 -21.99
N GLU A 171 -13.94 -16.80 -21.01
CA GLU A 171 -14.08 -15.49 -20.38
C GLU A 171 -12.87 -15.10 -19.52
N GLN A 172 -12.38 -16.03 -18.70
CA GLN A 172 -11.31 -15.75 -17.74
C GLN A 172 -9.93 -15.62 -18.39
N ASN A 173 -9.65 -16.39 -19.45
CA ASN A 173 -8.30 -16.48 -20.00
C ASN A 173 -8.20 -15.94 -21.43
N VAL A 174 -9.19 -16.23 -22.28
CA VAL A 174 -9.11 -15.86 -23.71
C VAL A 174 -9.65 -14.47 -23.97
N TYR A 175 -10.78 -14.11 -23.37
CA TYR A 175 -11.37 -12.79 -23.60
C TYR A 175 -10.38 -11.72 -23.19
N LEU A 176 -9.69 -11.83 -22.06
CA LEU A 176 -8.75 -10.81 -21.58
C LEU A 176 -7.61 -10.50 -22.56
N THR A 177 -7.11 -11.49 -23.31
CA THR A 177 -5.97 -11.31 -24.23
C THR A 177 -6.35 -10.68 -25.57
N VAL A 178 -7.62 -10.78 -26.00
CA VAL A 178 -8.04 -10.25 -27.29
C VAL A 178 -8.08 -8.72 -27.31
N ASN A 179 -7.48 -8.07 -28.31
CA ASN A 179 -7.59 -6.60 -28.44
C ASN A 179 -9.04 -6.19 -28.77
N GLY A 180 -9.58 -5.18 -28.07
CA GLY A 180 -10.95 -4.70 -28.28
C GLY A 180 -11.21 -4.06 -29.65
N CYS A 181 -10.17 -3.62 -30.37
CA CYS A 181 -10.27 -3.13 -31.74
C CYS A 181 -10.13 -4.24 -32.78
N ASP A 182 -9.69 -5.45 -32.41
CA ASP A 182 -9.61 -6.58 -33.33
C ASP A 182 -10.97 -7.27 -33.46
N HIS A 183 -11.84 -6.67 -34.27
CA HIS A 183 -13.18 -7.19 -34.51
C HIS A 183 -13.18 -8.58 -35.13
N GLU A 184 -12.13 -8.94 -35.88
CA GLU A 184 -12.04 -10.25 -36.50
C GLU A 184 -11.73 -11.33 -35.46
N ARG A 185 -10.80 -11.07 -34.55
CA ARG A 185 -10.50 -11.98 -33.43
C ARG A 185 -11.66 -12.08 -32.45
N LEU A 186 -12.36 -10.99 -32.17
CA LEU A 186 -13.60 -10.99 -31.37
C LEU A 186 -14.73 -11.79 -32.05
N LEU A 187 -14.88 -11.68 -33.37
CA LEU A 187 -15.82 -12.50 -34.13
C LEU A 187 -15.50 -13.98 -33.99
N LEU A 188 -14.22 -14.36 -34.09
CA LEU A 188 -13.80 -15.74 -33.87
C LEU A 188 -14.16 -16.18 -32.44
N TYR A 189 -13.80 -15.40 -31.42
CA TYR A 189 -14.12 -15.67 -30.01
C TYR A 189 -15.60 -15.98 -29.80
N TYR A 190 -16.50 -15.08 -30.21
CA TYR A 190 -17.94 -15.31 -30.03
C TYR A 190 -18.47 -16.45 -30.92
N SER A 191 -17.90 -16.69 -32.11
CA SER A 191 -18.27 -17.86 -32.92
C SER A 191 -17.88 -19.19 -32.26
N LEU A 192 -16.85 -19.22 -31.41
CA LEU A 192 -16.51 -20.41 -30.64
C LEU A 192 -17.50 -20.63 -29.49
N ILE A 193 -17.88 -19.56 -28.77
CA ILE A 193 -18.93 -19.60 -27.74
C ILE A 193 -20.27 -20.03 -28.35
N GLU A 194 -20.62 -19.51 -29.53
CA GLU A 194 -21.85 -19.89 -30.25
C GLU A 194 -21.93 -21.41 -30.49
N GLN A 195 -20.80 -22.04 -30.83
CA GLN A 195 -20.71 -23.47 -31.17
C GLN A 195 -20.61 -24.39 -29.96
N CYS A 196 -19.94 -23.96 -28.89
CA CYS A 196 -19.60 -24.83 -27.74
C CYS A 196 -20.30 -24.44 -26.43
N GLY A 197 -20.90 -23.26 -26.34
CA GLY A 197 -21.60 -22.78 -25.14
C GLY A 197 -22.98 -23.40 -24.93
N GLU A 198 -23.59 -23.11 -23.79
CA GLU A 198 -24.99 -23.49 -23.55
C GLU A 198 -25.95 -22.61 -24.37
N LYS A 199 -27.23 -23.00 -24.47
CA LYS A 199 -28.21 -22.30 -25.31
C LYS A 199 -28.26 -20.78 -25.06
N GLN A 200 -28.15 -20.37 -23.79
CA GLN A 200 -28.17 -18.96 -23.41
C GLN A 200 -26.90 -18.22 -23.88
N ASP A 201 -25.72 -18.81 -23.67
CA ASP A 201 -24.45 -18.25 -24.13
C ASP A 201 -24.38 -18.16 -25.65
N SER A 202 -24.86 -19.19 -26.35
CA SER A 202 -24.92 -19.20 -27.82
C SER A 202 -25.84 -18.11 -28.35
N GLN A 203 -26.99 -17.85 -27.72
CA GLN A 203 -27.89 -16.76 -28.10
C GLN A 203 -27.26 -15.38 -27.88
N MET A 204 -26.56 -15.20 -26.76
CA MET A 204 -25.82 -13.98 -26.47
C MET A 204 -24.71 -13.77 -27.51
N ALA A 205 -23.89 -14.79 -27.75
CA ALA A 205 -22.82 -14.78 -28.73
C ALA A 205 -23.32 -14.47 -30.14
N THR A 206 -24.45 -15.05 -30.56
CA THR A 206 -25.11 -14.75 -31.84
C THR A 206 -25.40 -13.24 -31.99
N SER A 207 -25.83 -12.59 -30.91
CA SER A 207 -26.14 -11.16 -30.88
C SER A 207 -24.87 -10.31 -31.02
N HIS A 208 -23.81 -10.68 -30.28
CA HIS A 208 -22.48 -10.06 -30.43
C HIS A 208 -21.92 -10.23 -31.85
N ILE A 209 -22.03 -11.41 -32.46
CA ILE A 209 -21.57 -11.69 -33.83
C ILE A 209 -22.29 -10.80 -34.85
N LYS A 210 -23.62 -10.67 -34.75
CA LYS A 210 -24.41 -9.81 -35.65
C LYS A 210 -23.97 -8.35 -35.54
N LEU A 211 -23.72 -7.87 -34.33
CA LEU A 211 -23.26 -6.51 -34.07
C LEU A 211 -21.84 -6.27 -34.62
N LEU A 212 -20.89 -7.14 -34.28
CA LEU A 212 -19.50 -7.06 -34.76
C LEU A 212 -19.41 -7.11 -36.28
N LYS A 213 -20.22 -7.93 -36.97
CA LYS A 213 -20.26 -7.94 -38.45
C LYS A 213 -20.67 -6.60 -39.04
N LYS A 214 -21.62 -5.89 -38.41
CA LYS A 214 -22.03 -4.54 -38.84
C LYS A 214 -20.94 -3.51 -38.56
N LEU A 215 -20.29 -3.60 -37.40
CA LEU A 215 -19.21 -2.68 -37.00
C LEU A 215 -17.94 -2.86 -37.83
N LYS A 216 -17.57 -4.10 -38.18
CA LYS A 216 -16.38 -4.38 -39.00
C LYS A 216 -16.37 -3.62 -40.32
N GLY A 217 -17.55 -3.44 -40.95
CA GLY A 217 -17.69 -2.70 -42.21
C GLY A 217 -17.86 -1.18 -42.07
N SER A 218 -18.25 -0.68 -40.89
CA SER A 218 -18.63 0.72 -40.68
C SER A 218 -17.70 1.49 -39.73
N ALA A 219 -17.02 0.81 -38.81
CA ALA A 219 -16.16 1.38 -37.78
C ALA A 219 -15.09 0.37 -37.31
N LYS A 220 -14.17 -0.01 -38.20
CA LYS A 220 -13.14 -1.04 -37.94
C LYS A 220 -12.25 -0.76 -36.72
N ASP A 221 -12.02 0.51 -36.38
CA ASP A 221 -11.11 0.92 -35.30
C ASP A 221 -11.83 1.17 -33.96
N LEU A 222 -13.14 0.89 -33.89
CA LEU A 222 -13.94 1.09 -32.67
C LEU A 222 -13.58 0.03 -31.63
N ASN A 223 -13.19 0.43 -30.42
CA ASN A 223 -12.94 -0.54 -29.36
C ASN A 223 -14.26 -1.14 -28.85
N TYR A 224 -14.57 -2.36 -29.29
CA TYR A 224 -15.83 -3.05 -28.98
C TYR A 224 -15.96 -3.40 -27.50
N LYS A 225 -14.85 -3.76 -26.84
CA LYS A 225 -14.88 -4.12 -25.42
C LYS A 225 -15.21 -2.92 -24.54
N MET A 226 -14.63 -1.76 -24.85
CA MET A 226 -14.94 -0.52 -24.16
C MET A 226 -16.40 -0.11 -24.40
N LEU A 227 -16.94 -0.34 -25.61
CA LEU A 227 -18.34 -0.09 -25.92
C LEU A 227 -19.32 -0.86 -25.02
N LEU A 228 -18.92 -2.04 -24.53
CA LEU A 228 -19.75 -2.89 -23.65
C LEU A 228 -19.55 -2.60 -22.15
N LYS A 229 -18.56 -1.78 -21.77
CA LYS A 229 -18.26 -1.50 -20.37
C LYS A 229 -19.12 -0.32 -19.87
N PRO A 230 -19.88 -0.47 -18.76
CA PRO A 230 -20.83 0.54 -18.27
C PRO A 230 -20.24 1.96 -18.09
N ASP A 231 -19.05 2.06 -17.51
CA ASP A 231 -18.45 3.36 -17.14
C ASP A 231 -17.63 4.02 -18.26
N SER A 232 -17.80 3.60 -19.51
CA SER A 232 -17.00 4.12 -20.63
C SER A 232 -17.55 5.43 -21.16
N ASP A 233 -16.66 6.38 -21.46
CA ASP A 233 -17.05 7.59 -22.21
C ASP A 233 -17.32 7.23 -23.69
N ILE A 234 -18.60 6.98 -23.97
CA ILE A 234 -19.10 6.59 -25.29
C ILE A 234 -18.82 7.69 -26.33
N LEU A 235 -18.94 8.97 -25.96
CA LEU A 235 -18.73 10.08 -26.89
C LEU A 235 -17.25 10.12 -27.32
N ALA A 236 -16.32 10.04 -26.36
CA ALA A 236 -14.89 9.98 -26.64
C ALA A 236 -14.50 8.74 -27.47
N LEU A 237 -15.16 7.61 -27.24
CA LEU A 237 -14.94 6.37 -27.99
C LEU A 237 -15.43 6.46 -29.45
N LEU A 238 -16.59 7.08 -29.69
CA LEU A 238 -17.20 7.18 -31.02
C LEU A 238 -16.59 8.28 -31.89
N ARG A 239 -16.23 9.43 -31.30
CA ARG A 239 -15.71 10.61 -32.01
C ARG A 239 -14.55 10.30 -32.99
N PRO A 240 -13.51 9.50 -32.65
CA PRO A 240 -12.41 9.22 -33.59
C PRO A 240 -12.85 8.40 -34.81
N VAL A 241 -13.79 7.47 -34.65
CA VAL A 241 -14.19 6.53 -35.71
C VAL A 241 -15.34 7.02 -36.60
N LEU A 242 -16.10 8.03 -36.14
CA LEU A 242 -17.24 8.56 -36.90
C LEU A 242 -16.80 9.32 -38.15
N THR A 243 -17.50 9.10 -39.26
CA THR A 243 -17.32 9.75 -40.56
C THR A 243 -18.67 10.13 -41.15
N ALA A 244 -18.68 11.00 -42.16
CA ALA A 244 -19.91 11.39 -42.84
C ALA A 244 -20.63 10.19 -43.47
N ASP A 245 -19.88 9.18 -43.90
CA ASP A 245 -20.40 7.97 -44.54
C ASP A 245 -20.97 6.96 -43.52
N ASN A 246 -20.36 6.84 -42.33
CA ASN A 246 -20.76 5.80 -41.37
C ASN A 246 -21.76 6.28 -40.30
N VAL A 247 -21.90 7.59 -40.03
CA VAL A 247 -22.71 8.11 -38.90
C VAL A 247 -24.15 7.59 -38.90
N LYS A 248 -24.83 7.60 -40.05
CA LYS A 248 -26.21 7.12 -40.18
C LYS A 248 -26.31 5.62 -39.94
N SER A 249 -25.30 4.85 -40.34
CA SER A 249 -25.25 3.41 -40.16
C SER A 249 -25.00 3.04 -38.69
N LEU A 250 -24.08 3.73 -38.03
CA LEU A 250 -23.74 3.53 -36.63
C LEU A 250 -24.87 3.95 -35.70
N ALA A 251 -25.56 5.05 -36.00
CA ALA A 251 -26.77 5.44 -35.25
C ALA A 251 -27.80 4.30 -35.25
N LYS A 252 -28.09 3.70 -36.42
CA LYS A 252 -29.02 2.55 -36.51
C LYS A 252 -28.55 1.33 -35.72
N VAL A 253 -27.24 1.14 -35.58
CA VAL A 253 -26.63 0.01 -34.88
C VAL A 253 -26.54 0.23 -33.37
N ALA A 254 -26.48 1.48 -32.90
CA ALA A 254 -26.33 1.83 -31.48
C ALA A 254 -27.35 1.13 -30.57
N LYS A 255 -28.63 1.12 -30.97
CA LYS A 255 -29.72 0.45 -30.22
C LYS A 255 -29.57 -1.07 -30.07
N SER A 256 -28.68 -1.69 -30.86
CA SER A 256 -28.41 -3.14 -30.82
C SER A 256 -27.21 -3.51 -29.93
N VAL A 257 -26.57 -2.53 -29.30
CA VAL A 257 -25.49 -2.75 -28.33
C VAL A 257 -26.08 -3.26 -27.02
N PRO A 258 -25.67 -4.46 -26.53
CA PRO A 258 -26.14 -4.98 -25.24
C PRO A 258 -25.71 -4.08 -24.09
N CYS A 259 -26.60 -3.83 -23.12
CA CYS A 259 -26.33 -3.08 -21.90
C CYS A 259 -26.78 -3.89 -20.67
N LYS A 260 -25.99 -3.87 -19.59
CA LYS A 260 -26.25 -4.67 -18.37
C LYS A 260 -27.13 -3.95 -17.33
N GLU A 261 -27.21 -2.61 -17.38
CA GLU A 261 -27.82 -1.79 -16.31
C GLU A 261 -28.85 -0.74 -16.82
N GLY A 262 -29.25 -0.74 -18.10
CA GLY A 262 -30.23 0.23 -18.62
C GLY A 262 -30.37 0.24 -20.14
N ASP A 263 -31.06 1.26 -20.68
CA ASP A 263 -31.26 1.45 -22.13
C ASP A 263 -29.92 1.49 -22.87
N GLY A 264 -29.83 0.77 -23.98
CA GLY A 264 -28.61 0.70 -24.80
C GLY A 264 -28.24 2.05 -25.43
N ILE A 265 -27.13 2.08 -26.18
CA ILE A 265 -26.63 3.32 -26.79
C ILE A 265 -27.69 3.92 -27.72
N GLU A 266 -28.08 5.17 -27.48
CA GLU A 266 -29.09 5.83 -28.29
C GLU A 266 -28.54 6.33 -29.63
N GLN A 267 -29.45 6.50 -30.60
CA GLN A 267 -29.13 7.19 -31.86
C GLN A 267 -28.65 8.61 -31.62
N SER A 268 -29.24 9.27 -30.63
CA SER A 268 -28.93 10.63 -30.19
C SER A 268 -27.45 10.80 -29.85
N THR A 269 -26.88 9.85 -29.08
CA THR A 269 -25.47 9.90 -28.64
C THR A 269 -24.50 9.82 -29.81
N VAL A 270 -24.81 9.03 -30.83
CA VAL A 270 -23.99 8.94 -32.06
C VAL A 270 -24.00 10.27 -32.82
N TYR A 271 -25.16 10.91 -32.94
CA TYR A 271 -25.25 12.22 -33.58
C TYR A 271 -24.56 13.31 -32.76
N CYS A 272 -24.62 13.25 -31.43
CA CYS A 272 -23.88 14.14 -30.54
C CYS A 272 -22.37 14.04 -30.76
N ALA A 273 -21.80 12.84 -30.70
CA ALA A 273 -20.38 12.60 -30.97
C ALA A 273 -19.96 13.07 -32.37
N TRP A 274 -20.82 12.83 -33.39
CA TRP A 274 -20.56 13.31 -34.75
C TRP A 274 -20.61 14.83 -34.84
N ALA A 275 -21.60 15.49 -34.24
CA ALA A 275 -21.71 16.95 -34.28
C ALA A 275 -20.53 17.62 -33.57
N GLN A 276 -20.07 17.08 -32.43
CA GLN A 276 -18.85 17.55 -31.78
C GLN A 276 -17.63 17.40 -32.70
N LYS A 277 -17.43 16.22 -33.32
CA LYS A 277 -16.35 16.01 -34.30
C LYS A 277 -16.44 16.99 -35.46
N TYR A 278 -17.62 17.09 -36.07
CA TYR A 278 -17.87 17.90 -37.25
C TYR A 278 -17.63 19.38 -36.94
N PHE A 279 -18.08 19.87 -35.79
CA PHE A 279 -17.89 21.25 -35.39
C PHE A 279 -16.39 21.63 -35.29
N PHE A 280 -15.60 20.86 -34.54
CA PHE A 280 -14.18 21.17 -34.29
C PHE A 280 -13.23 20.74 -35.42
N ASN A 281 -13.56 19.65 -36.14
CA ASN A 281 -12.75 19.09 -37.21
C ASN A 281 -13.50 19.18 -38.54
N PRO A 282 -13.55 20.37 -39.16
CA PRO A 282 -14.20 20.53 -40.45
C PRO A 282 -13.51 19.68 -41.53
N PRO A 283 -14.26 19.11 -42.49
CA PRO A 283 -13.69 18.34 -43.61
C PRO A 283 -12.92 19.22 -44.62
N SER A 284 -12.97 20.55 -44.47
CA SER A 284 -12.28 21.53 -45.32
C SER A 284 -10.97 22.00 -44.68
N ASP A 285 -9.95 22.26 -45.49
CA ASP A 285 -8.67 22.84 -45.04
C ASP A 285 -8.83 24.24 -44.42
N LYS A 286 -9.95 24.92 -44.68
CA LYS A 286 -10.26 26.23 -44.11
C LYS A 286 -10.89 26.07 -42.73
N LYS A 287 -10.07 26.14 -41.69
CA LYS A 287 -10.52 26.23 -40.29
C LYS A 287 -11.22 27.57 -40.02
N PRO A 288 -12.30 27.61 -39.19
CA PRO A 288 -12.94 28.85 -38.78
C PRO A 288 -11.94 29.79 -38.09
N ARG A 289 -12.01 31.09 -38.38
CA ARG A 289 -11.10 32.09 -37.79
C ARG A 289 -11.82 33.21 -37.06
N THR A 290 -13.01 33.56 -37.53
CA THR A 290 -13.82 34.64 -36.96
C THR A 290 -14.98 34.09 -36.14
N SER A 291 -15.57 34.92 -35.28
CA SER A 291 -16.78 34.53 -34.54
C SER A 291 -17.91 34.12 -35.48
N SER A 292 -18.10 34.83 -36.59
CA SER A 292 -19.10 34.50 -37.61
C SER A 292 -18.87 33.15 -38.28
N ASP A 293 -17.59 32.76 -38.53
CA ASP A 293 -17.29 31.44 -39.10
C ASP A 293 -17.69 30.32 -38.15
N TRP A 294 -17.43 30.50 -36.84
CA TRP A 294 -17.79 29.53 -35.80
C TRP A 294 -19.30 29.43 -35.60
N ILE A 295 -20.02 30.57 -35.64
CA ILE A 295 -21.48 30.59 -35.59
C ILE A 295 -22.08 29.89 -36.80
N HIS A 296 -21.59 30.20 -38.01
CA HIS A 296 -22.01 29.50 -39.23
C HIS A 296 -21.72 27.99 -39.15
N ARG A 297 -20.58 27.62 -38.58
CA ARG A 297 -20.23 26.21 -38.37
C ARG A 297 -21.23 25.51 -37.44
N TYR A 298 -21.65 26.16 -36.36
CA TYR A 298 -22.71 25.65 -35.48
C TYR A 298 -24.03 25.48 -36.23
N GLU A 299 -24.42 26.43 -37.08
CA GLU A 299 -25.66 26.33 -37.88
C GLU A 299 -25.67 25.09 -38.78
N LEU A 300 -24.51 24.74 -39.36
CA LEU A 300 -24.35 23.52 -40.15
C LEU A 300 -24.52 22.23 -39.31
N CYS A 301 -24.37 22.29 -37.98
CA CYS A 301 -24.65 21.16 -37.09
C CYS A 301 -26.15 20.96 -36.82
N GLY A 302 -27.01 21.92 -37.21
CA GLY A 302 -28.45 21.89 -36.94
C GLY A 302 -29.16 20.62 -37.42
N GLU A 303 -28.75 20.07 -38.57
CA GLU A 303 -29.32 18.82 -39.11
C GLU A 303 -29.04 17.56 -38.25
N TYR A 304 -27.97 17.60 -37.45
CA TYR A 304 -27.63 16.53 -36.50
C TYR A 304 -28.27 16.79 -35.15
N MET A 305 -28.31 18.05 -34.73
CA MET A 305 -28.92 18.48 -33.47
C MET A 305 -30.43 18.18 -33.43
N GLN A 306 -31.14 18.29 -34.56
CA GLN A 306 -32.54 17.86 -34.69
C GLN A 306 -32.79 16.37 -34.40
N LYS A 307 -31.74 15.54 -34.37
CA LYS A 307 -31.83 14.10 -34.10
C LYS A 307 -31.35 13.73 -32.69
N MET A 308 -31.05 14.73 -31.87
CA MET A 308 -30.61 14.54 -30.49
C MET A 308 -31.79 14.70 -29.53
N ASN A 309 -31.74 13.96 -28.43
CA ASN A 309 -32.55 14.20 -27.25
C ASN A 309 -31.99 15.43 -26.47
N ALA A 310 -32.72 15.89 -25.47
CA ALA A 310 -32.36 17.08 -24.71
C ALA A 310 -31.03 16.93 -23.94
N GLU A 311 -30.74 15.75 -23.39
CA GLU A 311 -29.51 15.47 -22.65
C GLU A 311 -28.26 15.54 -23.55
N ASP A 312 -28.33 14.93 -24.73
CA ASP A 312 -27.24 14.96 -25.70
C ASP A 312 -27.07 16.34 -26.36
N VAL A 313 -28.14 17.14 -26.45
CA VAL A 313 -28.02 18.57 -26.78
C VAL A 313 -27.20 19.31 -25.72
N LEU A 314 -27.45 19.08 -24.43
CA LEU A 314 -26.64 19.66 -23.36
C LEU A 314 -25.17 19.24 -23.48
N LYS A 315 -24.88 17.95 -23.72
CA LYS A 315 -23.50 17.45 -23.92
C LYS A 315 -22.83 18.02 -25.16
N PHE A 316 -23.58 18.20 -26.25
CA PHE A 316 -23.06 18.85 -27.45
C PHE A 316 -22.69 20.31 -27.14
N VAL A 317 -23.65 21.08 -26.61
CA VAL A 317 -23.48 22.51 -26.39
C VAL A 317 -22.45 22.81 -25.31
N SER A 318 -22.39 22.04 -24.22
CA SER A 318 -21.34 22.16 -23.20
C SER A 318 -19.95 21.92 -23.80
N GLN A 319 -19.79 20.95 -24.69
CA GLN A 319 -18.52 20.73 -25.40
C GLN A 319 -18.12 21.94 -26.24
N LEU A 320 -19.09 22.64 -26.84
CA LEU A 320 -18.83 23.82 -27.67
C LEU A 320 -18.44 25.04 -26.83
N VAL A 321 -19.10 25.25 -25.69
CA VAL A 321 -19.05 26.53 -24.97
C VAL A 321 -18.31 26.49 -23.63
N LEU A 322 -18.27 25.34 -22.95
CA LEU A 322 -17.73 25.17 -21.60
C LEU A 322 -16.60 24.12 -21.52
N SER A 323 -16.15 23.53 -22.62
CA SER A 323 -15.00 22.62 -22.61
C SER A 323 -13.67 23.36 -22.83
N GLY A 324 -12.57 22.72 -22.46
CA GLY A 324 -11.22 23.23 -22.76
C GLY A 324 -10.99 23.43 -24.28
N GLU A 325 -11.46 22.49 -25.10
CA GLU A 325 -11.38 22.58 -26.57
C GLU A 325 -12.20 23.76 -27.12
N GLY A 326 -13.40 23.96 -26.58
CA GLY A 326 -14.29 25.07 -26.89
C GLY A 326 -13.70 26.43 -26.48
N SER A 327 -13.18 26.53 -25.26
CA SER A 327 -12.57 27.76 -24.74
C SER A 327 -11.32 28.17 -25.52
N GLN A 328 -10.52 27.20 -25.98
CA GLN A 328 -9.31 27.45 -26.76
C GLN A 328 -9.59 27.79 -28.24
N SER A 329 -10.61 27.17 -28.84
CA SER A 329 -10.86 27.27 -30.29
C SER A 329 -11.92 28.30 -30.64
N VAL A 330 -12.97 28.43 -29.82
CA VAL A 330 -14.18 29.20 -30.12
C VAL A 330 -14.17 30.54 -29.36
N PRO A 331 -14.17 31.69 -30.07
CA PRO A 331 -14.22 33.01 -29.45
C PRO A 331 -15.43 33.16 -28.52
N LEU A 332 -15.28 33.95 -27.44
CA LEU A 332 -16.33 34.20 -26.44
C LEU A 332 -17.65 34.68 -27.09
N GLU A 333 -17.55 35.61 -28.03
CA GLU A 333 -18.70 36.15 -28.77
C GLU A 333 -19.49 35.06 -29.51
N ALA A 334 -18.78 34.13 -30.15
CA ALA A 334 -19.44 33.00 -30.82
C ALA A 334 -20.08 32.04 -29.82
N ARG A 335 -19.42 31.76 -28.68
CA ARG A 335 -19.99 30.90 -27.63
C ARG A 335 -21.28 31.48 -27.07
N MET A 336 -21.34 32.79 -26.83
CA MET A 336 -22.55 33.48 -26.35
C MET A 336 -23.68 33.42 -27.39
N GLU A 337 -23.41 33.74 -28.66
CA GLU A 337 -24.41 33.65 -29.73
C GLU A 337 -24.93 32.21 -29.90
N ILE A 338 -24.04 31.21 -29.82
CA ILE A 338 -24.44 29.79 -29.87
C ILE A 338 -25.42 29.47 -28.73
N THR A 339 -25.14 29.89 -27.48
CA THR A 339 -26.09 29.66 -26.37
C THR A 339 -27.46 30.29 -26.63
N GLN A 340 -27.52 31.50 -27.19
CA GLN A 340 -28.78 32.15 -27.54
C GLN A 340 -29.55 31.37 -28.61
N LYS A 341 -28.88 30.93 -29.69
CA LYS A 341 -29.49 30.11 -30.75
C LYS A 341 -29.99 28.76 -30.23
N VAL A 342 -29.26 28.13 -29.31
CA VAL A 342 -29.67 26.87 -28.68
C VAL A 342 -30.92 27.08 -27.81
N VAL A 343 -31.01 28.17 -27.04
CA VAL A 343 -32.22 28.47 -26.25
C VAL A 343 -33.45 28.59 -27.16
N VAL A 344 -33.32 29.29 -28.29
CA VAL A 344 -34.41 29.36 -29.30
C VAL A 344 -34.76 27.98 -29.84
N PHE A 345 -33.77 27.15 -30.18
CA PHE A 345 -33.99 25.77 -30.61
C PHE A 345 -34.75 24.94 -29.56
N CYS A 346 -34.36 25.02 -28.28
CA CYS A 346 -35.04 24.31 -27.19
C CYS A 346 -36.50 24.79 -27.02
N GLN A 347 -36.76 26.08 -27.17
CA GLN A 347 -38.13 26.64 -27.15
C GLN A 347 -38.96 26.17 -28.36
N GLU A 348 -38.36 26.00 -29.53
CA GLU A 348 -39.03 25.42 -30.69
C GLU A 348 -39.35 23.93 -30.49
N GLN A 349 -38.41 23.16 -29.93
CA GLN A 349 -38.66 21.75 -29.57
C GLN A 349 -39.78 21.64 -28.54
N LYS A 350 -39.78 22.50 -27.51
CA LYS A 350 -40.84 22.58 -26.50
C LYS A 350 -42.23 22.73 -27.13
N LYS A 351 -42.38 23.56 -28.17
CA LYS A 351 -43.66 23.78 -28.87
C LYS A 351 -44.13 22.57 -29.68
N GLN A 352 -43.22 21.69 -30.08
CA GLN A 352 -43.50 20.52 -30.92
C GLN A 352 -43.73 19.25 -30.09
N LYS A 353 -43.47 19.28 -28.79
CA LYS A 353 -43.60 18.14 -27.86
C LYS A 353 -44.74 18.36 -26.86
N GLU A 354 -45.30 17.26 -26.36
CA GLU A 354 -46.40 17.26 -25.38
C GLU A 354 -45.98 16.49 -24.12
N GLY A 355 -46.56 16.85 -22.97
CA GLY A 355 -46.36 16.14 -21.69
C GLY A 355 -44.97 16.37 -21.07
N ASP A 356 -44.38 15.31 -20.51
CA ASP A 356 -43.12 15.39 -19.76
C ASP A 356 -41.93 15.84 -20.62
N GLU A 357 -41.92 15.55 -21.92
CA GLU A 357 -40.87 16.02 -22.84
C GLU A 357 -40.83 17.56 -22.92
N THR A 358 -41.98 18.23 -22.78
CA THR A 358 -42.06 19.70 -22.78
C THR A 358 -41.27 20.30 -21.61
N ASN A 359 -41.36 19.67 -20.43
CA ASN A 359 -40.64 20.10 -19.23
C ASN A 359 -39.13 19.87 -19.37
N VAL A 360 -38.72 18.73 -19.94
CA VAL A 360 -37.30 18.41 -20.17
C VAL A 360 -36.62 19.45 -21.09
N TRP A 361 -37.28 19.87 -22.17
CA TRP A 361 -36.75 20.91 -23.06
C TRP A 361 -36.75 22.31 -22.43
N GLU A 362 -37.71 22.60 -21.52
CA GLU A 362 -37.72 23.83 -20.73
C GLU A 362 -36.54 23.89 -19.75
N GLU A 363 -36.30 22.82 -18.99
CA GLU A 363 -35.12 22.71 -18.11
C GLU A 363 -33.81 22.83 -18.89
N THR A 364 -33.77 22.23 -20.08
CA THR A 364 -32.62 22.32 -20.97
C THR A 364 -32.39 23.75 -21.44
N ALA A 365 -33.44 24.48 -21.82
CA ALA A 365 -33.35 25.88 -22.19
C ALA A 365 -32.83 26.73 -21.01
N MET A 366 -33.37 26.55 -19.80
CA MET A 366 -32.93 27.27 -18.60
C MET A 366 -31.45 27.01 -18.27
N LYS A 367 -30.98 25.76 -18.40
CA LYS A 367 -29.56 25.42 -18.20
C LYS A 367 -28.65 26.13 -19.20
N VAL A 368 -29.02 26.15 -20.48
CA VAL A 368 -28.23 26.82 -21.53
C VAL A 368 -28.27 28.34 -21.38
N GLU A 369 -29.41 28.91 -20.97
CA GLU A 369 -29.53 30.33 -20.65
C GLU A 369 -28.59 30.72 -19.50
N ARG A 370 -28.50 29.90 -18.44
CA ARG A 370 -27.51 30.07 -17.37
C ARG A 370 -26.06 30.00 -17.89
N TRP A 371 -25.77 29.13 -18.86
CA TRP A 371 -24.45 29.12 -19.49
C TRP A 371 -24.17 30.42 -20.26
N GLY A 372 -25.18 30.97 -20.94
CA GLY A 372 -25.10 32.27 -21.59
C GLY A 372 -24.80 33.40 -20.60
N THR A 373 -25.48 33.44 -19.45
CA THR A 373 -25.21 34.43 -18.39
C THR A 373 -23.81 34.24 -17.79
N HIS A 374 -23.37 33.00 -17.55
CA HIS A 374 -22.02 32.67 -17.11
C HIS A 374 -20.94 33.18 -18.08
N LEU A 375 -21.11 32.95 -19.39
CA LEU A 375 -20.19 33.46 -20.41
C LEU A 375 -20.14 35.01 -20.39
N GLY A 376 -21.26 35.66 -20.06
CA GLY A 376 -21.30 37.10 -19.82
C GLY A 376 -20.39 37.56 -18.68
N LEU A 377 -20.29 36.79 -17.59
CA LEU A 377 -19.39 37.08 -16.46
C LEU A 377 -17.91 37.09 -16.88
N LEU A 378 -17.53 36.38 -17.95
CA LEU A 378 -16.17 36.38 -18.47
C LEU A 378 -15.77 37.73 -19.09
N ARG A 379 -16.73 38.63 -19.35
CA ARG A 379 -16.47 40.02 -19.74
C ARG A 379 -16.28 40.96 -18.56
N SER A 380 -16.62 40.53 -17.35
CA SER A 380 -16.56 41.38 -16.16
C SER A 380 -15.13 41.83 -15.89
N SER A 381 -14.98 43.06 -15.38
CA SER A 381 -13.66 43.57 -15.00
C SER A 381 -13.00 42.72 -13.91
N THR A 382 -13.81 42.10 -13.03
CA THR A 382 -13.36 41.18 -11.98
C THR A 382 -12.72 39.93 -12.57
N PHE A 383 -13.40 39.24 -13.50
CA PHE A 383 -12.83 38.08 -14.18
C PHE A 383 -11.56 38.44 -14.96
N GLN A 384 -11.56 39.56 -15.68
CA GLN A 384 -10.41 39.98 -16.49
C GLN A 384 -9.17 40.24 -15.63
N LYS A 385 -9.32 40.80 -14.42
CA LYS A 385 -8.22 40.95 -13.46
C LYS A 385 -7.67 39.60 -13.03
N LEU A 386 -8.54 38.66 -12.66
CA LEU A 386 -8.14 37.32 -12.25
C LEU A 386 -7.40 36.57 -13.37
N HIS A 387 -7.97 36.59 -14.58
CA HIS A 387 -7.39 35.92 -15.75
C HIS A 387 -6.04 36.54 -16.20
N SER A 388 -5.83 37.82 -15.93
CA SER A 388 -4.58 38.54 -16.25
C SER A 388 -3.62 38.68 -15.06
N SER A 389 -3.93 38.07 -13.90
CA SER A 389 -3.10 38.10 -12.68
C SER A 389 -1.68 37.62 -12.96
N ASN A 390 -0.65 38.05 -12.20
CA ASN A 390 0.70 37.49 -12.37
C ASN A 390 0.84 36.11 -11.71
N ASP A 391 -0.09 35.73 -10.84
CA ASP A 391 -0.07 34.44 -10.16
C ASP A 391 -0.55 33.32 -11.11
N PRO A 392 0.27 32.30 -11.38
CA PRO A 392 -0.12 31.18 -12.23
C PRO A 392 -1.31 30.37 -11.67
N LEU A 393 -1.48 30.27 -10.34
CA LEU A 393 -2.59 29.55 -9.71
C LEU A 393 -3.91 30.31 -9.93
N LEU A 394 -3.93 31.62 -9.71
CA LEU A 394 -5.12 32.44 -9.98
C LEU A 394 -5.53 32.38 -11.45
N LYS A 395 -4.57 32.39 -12.39
CA LYS A 395 -4.88 32.15 -13.82
C LYS A 395 -5.49 30.77 -14.05
N GLN A 396 -4.97 29.74 -13.40
CA GLN A 396 -5.49 28.38 -13.51
C GLN A 396 -6.93 28.31 -12.97
N TYR A 397 -7.21 28.92 -11.83
CA TYR A 397 -8.57 29.00 -11.27
C TYR A 397 -9.51 29.81 -12.16
N ALA A 398 -9.07 30.93 -12.74
CA ALA A 398 -9.85 31.68 -13.74
C ALA A 398 -10.21 30.81 -14.94
N ASN A 399 -9.24 30.05 -15.47
CA ASN A 399 -9.46 29.14 -16.57
C ASN A 399 -10.45 28.04 -16.22
N ARG A 400 -10.41 27.49 -14.99
CA ARG A 400 -11.38 26.50 -14.51
C ARG A 400 -12.76 27.11 -14.30
N PHE A 401 -12.84 28.32 -13.73
CA PHE A 401 -14.09 29.06 -13.57
C PHE A 401 -14.82 29.21 -14.91
N ALA A 402 -14.10 29.56 -15.97
CA ALA A 402 -14.65 29.74 -17.32
C ALA A 402 -15.29 28.47 -17.93
N LEU A 403 -15.09 27.30 -17.32
CA LEU A 403 -15.65 26.01 -17.74
C LEU A 403 -16.82 25.54 -16.85
N THR A 404 -17.12 26.24 -15.76
CA THR A 404 -18.12 25.80 -14.76
C THR A 404 -19.57 25.98 -15.23
N GLY A 405 -19.82 26.93 -16.14
CA GLY A 405 -21.18 27.28 -16.55
C GLY A 405 -22.05 27.78 -15.41
N SER A 406 -21.43 28.33 -14.35
CA SER A 406 -22.09 28.73 -13.09
C SER A 406 -22.97 27.63 -12.49
N SER A 407 -22.53 26.37 -12.62
CA SER A 407 -23.24 25.21 -12.07
C SER A 407 -22.77 24.93 -10.64
N GLN A 408 -23.71 24.66 -9.71
CA GLN A 408 -23.39 24.49 -8.28
C GLN A 408 -22.27 23.47 -8.02
N GLY A 409 -22.34 22.26 -8.59
CA GLY A 409 -21.31 21.23 -8.41
C GLY A 409 -19.90 21.68 -8.87
N PRO A 410 -19.71 22.07 -10.14
CA PRO A 410 -18.44 22.60 -10.63
C PRO A 410 -17.92 23.85 -9.89
N LEU A 411 -18.81 24.75 -9.45
CA LEU A 411 -18.42 25.91 -8.64
C LEU A 411 -17.93 25.49 -7.24
N ARG A 412 -18.62 24.55 -6.60
CA ARG A 412 -18.21 23.95 -5.32
C ARG A 412 -16.87 23.24 -5.46
N GLU A 413 -16.69 22.42 -6.50
CA GLU A 413 -15.43 21.73 -6.78
C GLU A 413 -14.27 22.71 -7.01
N LEU A 414 -14.51 23.80 -7.75
CA LEU A 414 -13.51 24.86 -7.93
C LEU A 414 -13.15 25.51 -6.59
N ALA A 415 -14.13 25.95 -5.81
CA ALA A 415 -13.90 26.61 -4.53
C ALA A 415 -13.11 25.73 -3.56
N CYS A 416 -13.53 24.48 -3.35
CA CYS A 416 -12.81 23.54 -2.49
C CYS A 416 -11.40 23.24 -3.01
N SER A 417 -11.21 23.17 -4.33
CA SER A 417 -9.89 22.91 -4.89
C SER A 417 -8.86 24.01 -4.63
N VAL A 418 -9.29 25.25 -4.39
CA VAL A 418 -8.40 26.35 -3.99
C VAL A 418 -7.70 26.00 -2.66
N LEU A 419 -8.48 25.55 -1.67
CA LEU A 419 -7.96 25.13 -0.36
C LEU A 419 -7.19 23.80 -0.44
N LEU A 420 -7.68 22.83 -1.21
CA LEU A 420 -6.99 21.54 -1.41
C LEU A 420 -5.64 21.68 -2.14
N GLU A 421 -5.45 22.76 -2.89
CA GLU A 421 -4.18 23.13 -3.54
C GLU A 421 -3.31 24.05 -2.66
N LYS A 422 -3.70 24.26 -1.40
CA LYS A 422 -3.00 25.07 -0.39
C LYS A 422 -2.89 26.56 -0.74
N SER A 423 -3.86 27.09 -1.48
CA SER A 423 -4.01 28.54 -1.65
C SER A 423 -4.69 29.14 -0.41
N GLY A 424 -4.38 30.40 -0.09
CA GLY A 424 -4.94 31.10 1.07
C GLY A 424 -6.34 31.69 0.84
N LEU A 425 -6.95 32.24 1.89
CA LEU A 425 -8.30 32.81 1.83
C LEU A 425 -8.43 34.01 0.90
N ASP A 426 -7.37 34.80 0.71
CA ASP A 426 -7.37 35.91 -0.25
C ASP A 426 -7.64 35.42 -1.68
N ALA A 427 -6.96 34.34 -2.10
CA ALA A 427 -7.18 33.73 -3.39
C ALA A 427 -8.59 33.17 -3.51
N LEU A 428 -9.11 32.53 -2.45
CA LEU A 428 -10.49 32.04 -2.42
C LEU A 428 -11.50 33.18 -2.59
N GLN A 429 -11.32 34.29 -1.87
CA GLN A 429 -12.18 35.48 -1.99
C GLN A 429 -12.13 36.08 -3.39
N GLU A 430 -10.94 36.15 -4.01
CA GLU A 430 -10.81 36.61 -5.39
C GLU A 430 -11.60 35.73 -6.37
N ILE A 431 -11.59 34.41 -6.19
CA ILE A 431 -12.39 33.49 -7.02
C ILE A 431 -13.89 33.67 -6.78
N LEU A 432 -14.32 33.70 -5.52
CA LEU A 432 -15.74 33.87 -5.15
C LEU A 432 -16.29 35.22 -5.64
N SER A 433 -15.45 36.26 -5.77
CA SER A 433 -15.86 37.57 -6.27
C SER A 433 -16.36 37.57 -7.73
N VAL A 434 -16.06 36.51 -8.50
CA VAL A 434 -16.52 36.34 -9.89
C VAL A 434 -17.79 35.48 -9.97
N TYR A 435 -18.19 34.85 -8.86
CA TYR A 435 -19.36 33.99 -8.85
C TYR A 435 -20.65 34.81 -9.08
N PRO A 436 -21.72 34.19 -9.62
CA PRO A 436 -23.01 34.87 -9.76
C PRO A 436 -23.51 35.40 -8.42
N GLU A 437 -24.19 36.55 -8.42
CA GLU A 437 -24.76 37.13 -7.19
C GLU A 437 -25.74 36.16 -6.48
N ASP A 438 -26.40 35.29 -7.23
CA ASP A 438 -27.32 34.28 -6.71
C ASP A 438 -26.62 33.08 -6.02
N SER A 439 -25.30 32.93 -6.17
CA SER A 439 -24.56 31.90 -5.43
C SER A 439 -24.14 32.44 -4.07
N VAL A 440 -24.88 32.04 -3.03
CA VAL A 440 -24.70 32.44 -1.63
C VAL A 440 -23.47 31.74 -0.99
N THR A 441 -22.39 31.52 -1.73
CA THR A 441 -21.22 30.77 -1.21
C THR A 441 -20.22 31.72 -0.58
N THR A 442 -20.03 31.61 0.73
CA THR A 442 -19.03 32.41 1.46
C THR A 442 -17.72 31.62 1.65
N PRO A 443 -16.59 32.28 2.00
CA PRO A 443 -15.35 31.57 2.30
C PRO A 443 -15.50 30.53 3.41
N GLU A 444 -16.32 30.82 4.42
CA GLU A 444 -16.56 29.96 5.58
C GLU A 444 -17.31 28.67 5.18
N ASP A 445 -18.31 28.79 4.29
CA ASP A 445 -18.99 27.63 3.71
C ASP A 445 -18.00 26.70 3.00
N VAL A 446 -17.05 27.28 2.26
CA VAL A 446 -16.05 26.52 1.50
C VAL A 446 -15.04 25.84 2.42
N ILE A 447 -14.62 26.49 3.52
CA ILE A 447 -13.76 25.88 4.53
C ILE A 447 -14.44 24.64 5.12
N MET A 448 -15.66 24.80 5.64
CA MET A 448 -16.40 23.70 6.27
C MET A 448 -16.73 22.60 5.28
N ASP A 449 -17.09 22.95 4.04
CA ASP A 449 -17.33 21.96 3.01
C ASP A 449 -16.05 21.19 2.64
N THR A 450 -14.91 21.88 2.48
CA THR A 450 -13.62 21.22 2.21
C THR A 450 -13.22 20.29 3.35
N LEU A 451 -13.43 20.71 4.61
CA LEU A 451 -13.20 19.89 5.79
C LEU A 451 -14.07 18.63 5.79
N ARG A 452 -15.38 18.78 5.52
CA ARG A 452 -16.32 17.65 5.38
C ARG A 452 -15.92 16.69 4.28
N GLN A 453 -15.44 17.19 3.14
CA GLN A 453 -14.95 16.33 2.06
C GLN A 453 -13.69 15.54 2.49
N LEU A 454 -12.78 16.15 3.25
CA LEU A 454 -11.61 15.44 3.80
C LEU A 454 -12.02 14.37 4.81
N VAL A 455 -12.93 14.70 5.73
CA VAL A 455 -13.46 13.76 6.74
C VAL A 455 -14.18 12.59 6.07
N ALA A 456 -15.12 12.87 5.15
CA ALA A 456 -15.82 11.85 4.38
C ALA A 456 -14.84 10.95 3.60
N HIS A 457 -13.79 11.52 3.00
CA HIS A 457 -12.76 10.75 2.31
C HIS A 457 -12.05 9.77 3.23
N TRP A 458 -11.62 10.21 4.42
CA TRP A 458 -10.95 9.35 5.39
C TRP A 458 -11.87 8.27 5.99
N LYS A 459 -13.17 8.56 6.12
CA LYS A 459 -14.22 7.59 6.47
C LYS A 459 -14.55 6.60 5.34
N ARG A 460 -13.97 6.76 4.15
CA ARG A 460 -14.27 5.99 2.92
C ARG A 460 -15.72 6.16 2.44
N GLU A 461 -16.31 7.31 2.74
CA GLU A 461 -17.62 7.72 2.24
C GLU A 461 -17.50 8.30 0.83
N LYS A 462 -18.65 8.46 0.15
CA LYS A 462 -18.69 9.03 -1.20
C LYS A 462 -18.47 10.54 -1.13
N THR A 463 -17.37 11.01 -1.70
CA THR A 463 -17.09 12.45 -1.84
C THR A 463 -17.65 13.00 -3.15
N GLU A 464 -18.11 14.24 -3.12
CA GLU A 464 -18.60 14.97 -4.31
C GLU A 464 -17.48 15.77 -4.99
N VAL A 465 -16.43 16.10 -4.23
CA VAL A 465 -15.24 16.80 -4.73
C VAL A 465 -14.09 15.80 -4.88
N GLN A 466 -13.24 16.02 -5.88
CA GLN A 466 -12.00 15.24 -6.02
C GLN A 466 -10.98 15.66 -4.96
N VAL A 467 -11.03 14.98 -3.81
CA VAL A 467 -10.11 15.21 -2.69
C VAL A 467 -8.70 14.71 -3.00
N THR A 468 -8.58 13.58 -3.71
CA THR A 468 -7.30 12.93 -3.98
C THR A 468 -6.77 13.27 -5.37
N ALA A 469 -5.52 13.74 -5.40
CA ALA A 469 -4.69 13.78 -6.60
C ALA A 469 -3.35 13.09 -6.29
N LYS A 470 -2.71 12.49 -7.30
CA LYS A 470 -1.42 11.79 -7.12
C LYS A 470 -0.40 12.70 -6.42
N GLY A 471 0.10 12.27 -5.26
CA GLY A 471 1.17 12.96 -4.54
C GLY A 471 0.73 14.03 -3.52
N ARG A 472 -0.57 14.17 -3.23
CA ARG A 472 -1.04 15.07 -2.15
C ARG A 472 -1.01 14.36 -0.79
N ASP A 473 -0.39 15.01 0.20
CA ASP A 473 -0.49 14.63 1.61
C ASP A 473 -1.69 15.35 2.24
N LEU A 474 -2.72 14.56 2.59
CA LEU A 474 -3.99 15.08 3.12
C LEU A 474 -3.83 15.69 4.52
N LEU A 475 -2.89 15.22 5.34
CA LEU A 475 -2.63 15.80 6.66
C LEU A 475 -2.01 17.19 6.53
N VAL A 476 -1.13 17.38 5.54
CA VAL A 476 -0.56 18.71 5.26
C VAL A 476 -1.60 19.66 4.66
N ILE A 477 -2.60 19.14 3.95
CA ILE A 477 -3.73 19.96 3.48
C ILE A 477 -4.61 20.36 4.66
N LEU A 478 -4.89 19.46 5.60
CA LEU A 478 -5.62 19.79 6.83
C LEU A 478 -4.88 20.86 7.64
N ASP A 479 -3.57 20.71 7.85
CA ASP A 479 -2.71 21.68 8.55
C ASP A 479 -2.81 23.07 7.89
N HIS A 480 -2.78 23.14 6.55
CA HIS A 480 -3.01 24.38 5.81
C HIS A 480 -4.41 24.97 6.06
N ILE A 481 -5.47 24.17 5.94
CA ILE A 481 -6.86 24.65 6.11
C ILE A 481 -7.06 25.19 7.53
N LEU A 482 -6.59 24.47 8.55
CA LEU A 482 -6.71 24.91 9.94
C LEU A 482 -5.86 26.16 10.22
N GLY A 483 -4.69 26.30 9.59
CA GLY A 483 -3.93 27.54 9.64
C GLY A 483 -4.64 28.74 9.01
N GLU A 484 -5.44 28.52 7.95
CA GLU A 484 -6.28 29.58 7.39
C GLU A 484 -7.48 29.92 8.28
N VAL A 485 -8.06 28.93 8.98
CA VAL A 485 -9.10 29.16 10.02
C VAL A 485 -8.54 30.02 11.15
N GLU A 486 -7.37 29.67 11.67
CA GLU A 486 -6.69 30.43 12.73
C GLU A 486 -6.46 31.89 12.31
N LYS A 487 -5.99 32.12 11.08
CA LYS A 487 -5.81 33.49 10.54
C LYS A 487 -7.13 34.25 10.41
N TYR A 488 -8.18 33.59 9.95
CA TYR A 488 -9.50 34.19 9.79
C TYR A 488 -10.08 34.66 11.13
N ILE A 489 -10.05 33.79 12.15
CA ILE A 489 -10.56 34.08 13.50
C ILE A 489 -9.73 35.18 14.16
N ASN A 490 -8.39 35.09 14.10
CA ASN A 490 -7.49 36.12 14.62
C ASN A 490 -7.62 37.46 13.89
N GLY A 491 -8.04 37.42 12.62
CA GLY A 491 -8.36 38.59 11.80
C GLY A 491 -9.69 39.26 12.15
N GLY A 492 -10.45 38.72 13.10
CA GLY A 492 -11.74 39.25 13.55
C GLY A 492 -12.96 38.66 12.82
N GLY A 493 -12.82 37.53 12.12
CA GLY A 493 -13.93 36.80 11.54
C GLY A 493 -14.80 36.13 12.62
N ASP A 494 -16.13 36.26 12.52
CA ASP A 494 -17.10 35.80 13.52
C ASP A 494 -18.14 34.80 12.98
N LEU A 495 -18.15 34.55 11.67
CA LEU A 495 -19.08 33.63 11.01
C LEU A 495 -18.72 32.14 11.14
N LEU A 496 -17.51 31.82 11.60
CA LEU A 496 -17.02 30.46 11.81
C LEU A 496 -16.41 30.36 13.21
N SER A 497 -16.84 29.38 14.00
CA SER A 497 -16.30 29.14 15.34
C SER A 497 -15.28 28.00 15.36
N GLU A 498 -14.31 28.06 16.29
CA GLU A 498 -13.36 26.96 16.50
C GLU A 498 -14.07 25.66 16.87
N GLU A 499 -15.16 25.74 17.65
CA GLU A 499 -15.93 24.55 18.06
C GLU A 499 -16.64 23.87 16.88
N GLU A 500 -17.20 24.61 15.92
CA GLU A 500 -17.80 24.00 14.72
C GLU A 500 -16.78 23.22 13.88
N VAL A 501 -15.56 23.73 13.78
CA VAL A 501 -14.45 23.05 13.09
C VAL A 501 -14.00 21.82 13.87
N LEU A 502 -13.88 21.94 15.21
CA LEU A 502 -13.52 20.83 16.08
C LEU A 502 -14.57 19.72 16.07
N ASP A 503 -15.86 20.05 16.09
CA ASP A 503 -16.95 19.07 16.05
C ASP A 503 -16.85 18.16 14.81
N GLU A 504 -16.56 18.74 13.64
CA GLU A 504 -16.37 17.97 12.41
C GLU A 504 -15.19 16.98 12.52
N LEU A 505 -14.08 17.42 13.12
CA LEU A 505 -12.90 16.57 13.38
C LEU A 505 -13.16 15.51 14.45
N ARG A 506 -13.96 15.82 15.48
CA ARG A 506 -14.39 14.87 16.52
C ARG A 506 -15.18 13.73 15.88
N THR A 507 -16.05 14.00 14.91
CA THR A 507 -16.78 12.94 14.21
C THR A 507 -15.88 11.94 13.49
N LEU A 508 -14.69 12.37 13.01
CA LEU A 508 -13.68 11.49 12.43
C LEU A 508 -13.00 10.65 13.51
N CYS A 509 -12.69 11.27 14.64
CA CYS A 509 -11.99 10.64 15.76
C CYS A 509 -12.86 9.56 16.42
N GLU A 510 -14.17 9.77 16.50
CA GLU A 510 -15.12 8.80 17.04
C GLU A 510 -15.33 7.57 16.12
N ASP A 511 -14.97 7.66 14.84
CA ASP A 511 -15.17 6.56 13.89
C ASP A 511 -14.14 5.44 14.08
N ALA A 512 -14.63 4.27 14.50
CA ALA A 512 -13.82 3.07 14.71
C ALA A 512 -13.24 2.49 13.40
N ASN A 513 -13.80 2.84 12.23
CA ASN A 513 -13.31 2.37 10.93
C ASN A 513 -12.07 3.15 10.46
N VAL A 514 -11.77 4.28 11.09
CA VAL A 514 -10.61 5.12 10.78
C VAL A 514 -9.42 4.65 11.62
N SER A 515 -8.26 4.47 10.97
CA SER A 515 -7.04 4.01 11.64
C SER A 515 -6.68 4.92 12.81
N LEU A 516 -6.29 4.33 13.94
CA LEU A 516 -5.93 5.07 15.15
C LEU A 516 -4.84 6.12 14.89
N GLN A 517 -3.80 5.76 14.13
CA GLN A 517 -2.72 6.68 13.79
C GLN A 517 -3.24 7.96 13.12
N LEU A 518 -4.11 7.82 12.11
CA LEU A 518 -4.70 8.97 11.43
C LEU A 518 -5.54 9.84 12.37
N ARG A 519 -6.34 9.23 13.26
CA ARG A 519 -7.14 9.98 14.25
C ARG A 519 -6.26 10.79 15.19
N VAL A 520 -5.16 10.20 15.65
CA VAL A 520 -4.16 10.89 16.49
C VAL A 520 -3.48 12.02 15.71
N ASP A 521 -3.10 11.79 14.46
CA ASP A 521 -2.42 12.80 13.64
C ASP A 521 -3.33 14.00 13.35
N VAL A 522 -4.62 13.75 13.08
CA VAL A 522 -5.64 14.80 12.89
C VAL A 522 -5.81 15.66 14.14
N LEU A 523 -5.97 15.05 15.33
CA LEU A 523 -6.06 15.81 16.59
C LEU A 523 -4.77 16.57 16.90
N THR A 524 -3.62 16.01 16.53
CA THR A 524 -2.32 16.66 16.71
C THR A 524 -2.19 17.90 15.84
N VAL A 525 -2.65 17.82 14.58
CA VAL A 525 -2.69 18.98 13.67
C VAL A 525 -3.70 20.02 14.16
N ALA A 526 -4.88 19.61 14.61
CA ALA A 526 -5.88 20.50 15.18
C ALA A 526 -5.35 21.31 16.37
N GLY A 527 -4.67 20.65 17.31
CA GLY A 527 -4.10 21.31 18.49
C GLY A 527 -2.97 22.31 18.21
N LYS A 528 -2.47 22.41 16.98
CA LYS A 528 -1.53 23.47 16.60
C LYS A 528 -2.22 24.81 16.28
N HIS A 529 -3.46 24.75 15.82
CA HIS A 529 -4.17 25.89 15.21
C HIS A 529 -5.45 26.28 15.95
N LEU A 530 -6.04 25.37 16.71
CA LEU A 530 -7.32 25.55 17.40
C LEU A 530 -7.16 25.43 18.92
N SER A 531 -8.01 26.12 19.67
CA SER A 531 -8.06 26.05 21.13
C SER A 531 -8.76 24.77 21.57
N MET A 532 -8.00 23.71 21.80
CA MET A 532 -8.52 22.41 22.22
C MET A 532 -9.02 22.46 23.67
N SER A 533 -10.18 21.85 23.93
CA SER A 533 -10.68 21.66 25.29
C SER A 533 -9.86 20.58 26.03
N GLU A 534 -9.95 20.54 27.37
CA GLU A 534 -9.33 19.45 28.13
C GLU A 534 -9.90 18.08 27.71
N GLU A 535 -11.17 18.01 27.33
CA GLU A 535 -11.81 16.78 26.83
C GLU A 535 -11.15 16.29 25.54
N ASP A 536 -10.76 17.19 24.64
CA ASP A 536 -10.08 16.82 23.39
C ASP A 536 -8.65 16.32 23.63
N PHE A 537 -7.92 16.96 24.57
CA PHE A 537 -6.62 16.45 25.00
C PHE A 537 -6.74 15.09 25.71
N GLN A 538 -7.81 14.86 26.46
CA GLN A 538 -8.09 13.55 27.06
C GLN A 538 -8.40 12.51 25.97
N LEU A 539 -9.23 12.83 24.97
CA LEU A 539 -9.52 11.95 23.84
C LEU A 539 -8.24 11.53 23.11
N GLY A 540 -7.37 12.49 22.77
CA GLY A 540 -6.08 12.20 22.15
C GLY A 540 -5.16 11.32 23.01
N ARG A 541 -5.16 11.52 24.34
CA ARG A 541 -4.40 10.70 25.29
C ARG A 541 -4.94 9.27 25.39
N VAL A 542 -6.26 9.11 25.44
CA VAL A 542 -6.95 7.80 25.46
C VAL A 542 -6.61 7.03 24.19
N MET A 543 -6.71 7.67 23.03
CA MET A 543 -6.38 7.05 21.74
C MET A 543 -4.94 6.58 21.68
N ARG A 544 -3.97 7.45 22.00
CA ARG A 544 -2.54 7.08 22.01
C ARG A 544 -2.24 5.96 23.01
N THR A 545 -2.84 6.02 24.20
CA THR A 545 -2.70 4.97 25.22
C THR A 545 -3.26 3.65 24.72
N GLY A 546 -4.46 3.65 24.13
CA GLY A 546 -5.08 2.46 23.56
C GLY A 546 -4.27 1.85 22.41
N GLY A 547 -3.61 2.67 21.59
CA GLY A 547 -2.71 2.19 20.53
C GLY A 547 -1.49 1.46 21.07
N ILE A 548 -0.76 2.11 21.98
CA ILE A 548 0.41 1.50 22.63
C ILE A 548 0.02 0.20 23.36
N VAL A 549 -1.11 0.20 24.05
CA VAL A 549 -1.61 -1.00 24.75
C VAL A 549 -2.00 -2.10 23.76
N GLY A 550 -2.72 -1.77 22.69
CA GLY A 550 -3.14 -2.75 21.68
C GLY A 550 -1.97 -3.40 20.94
N ASP A 551 -0.90 -2.64 20.67
CA ASP A 551 0.28 -3.13 19.97
C ASP A 551 1.13 -4.08 20.84
N GLU A 552 1.33 -3.74 22.12
CA GLU A 552 2.25 -4.45 23.01
C GLU A 552 1.56 -5.50 23.92
N TRP A 553 0.24 -5.41 24.11
CA TRP A 553 -0.57 -6.39 24.84
C TRP A 553 -1.73 -6.95 23.99
N PRO A 554 -1.47 -7.58 22.82
CA PRO A 554 -2.50 -8.02 21.89
C PRO A 554 -3.42 -9.13 22.45
N ASN A 555 -2.95 -9.89 23.45
CA ASN A 555 -3.70 -10.98 24.08
C ASN A 555 -4.55 -10.51 25.27
N VAL A 556 -4.46 -9.25 25.66
CA VAL A 556 -5.20 -8.71 26.80
C VAL A 556 -6.29 -7.78 26.27
N ASN A 557 -7.55 -8.09 26.58
CA ASN A 557 -8.69 -7.31 26.12
C ASN A 557 -8.87 -6.03 26.97
N ILE A 558 -7.83 -5.19 27.04
CA ILE A 558 -7.86 -3.90 27.73
C ILE A 558 -8.37 -2.86 26.72
N SER A 559 -9.66 -2.55 26.80
CA SER A 559 -10.22 -1.37 26.13
C SER A 559 -9.94 -0.15 26.99
N VAL A 560 -9.05 0.74 26.51
CA VAL A 560 -8.73 1.99 27.22
C VAL A 560 -9.86 2.98 27.02
N GLN A 561 -10.48 3.38 28.13
CA GLN A 561 -11.62 4.31 28.14
C GLN A 561 -11.24 5.65 28.79
N PRO A 562 -11.94 6.76 28.50
CA PRO A 562 -11.60 8.09 29.03
C PRO A 562 -11.58 8.20 30.56
N ASP A 563 -12.49 7.52 31.24
CA ASP A 563 -12.58 7.43 32.69
C ASP A 563 -11.32 6.80 33.33
N GLN A 564 -10.63 5.91 32.62
CA GLN A 564 -9.40 5.27 33.08
C GLN A 564 -8.19 6.22 33.12
N LEU A 565 -8.23 7.35 32.41
CA LEU A 565 -7.15 8.34 32.42
C LEU A 565 -7.51 9.64 33.16
N ALA A 566 -8.79 9.84 33.48
CA ALA A 566 -9.33 11.07 34.06
C ALA A 566 -8.74 11.43 35.44
N SER A 567 -8.34 10.46 36.26
CA SER A 567 -7.83 10.69 37.63
C SER A 567 -6.53 9.94 37.90
N ALA A 568 -5.74 10.38 38.87
CA ALA A 568 -4.51 9.68 39.27
C ALA A 568 -4.82 8.23 39.74
N ALA A 569 -5.89 8.04 40.50
CA ALA A 569 -6.33 6.72 40.96
C ALA A 569 -6.75 5.79 39.81
N SER A 570 -7.47 6.30 38.80
CA SER A 570 -7.85 5.50 37.64
C SER A 570 -6.66 5.16 36.75
N ARG A 571 -5.71 6.08 36.57
CA ARG A 571 -4.41 5.81 35.92
C ARG A 571 -3.60 4.75 36.67
N ALA A 572 -3.58 4.82 38.00
CA ALA A 572 -2.88 3.84 38.83
C ALA A 572 -3.51 2.44 38.70
N SER A 573 -4.84 2.36 38.62
CA SER A 573 -5.54 1.10 38.36
C SER A 573 -5.17 0.50 37.00
N LEU A 574 -5.18 1.31 35.93
CA LEU A 574 -4.76 0.89 34.59
C LEU A 574 -3.30 0.43 34.57
N LEU A 575 -2.40 1.19 35.22
CA LEU A 575 -0.99 0.84 35.34
C LEU A 575 -0.80 -0.53 36.01
N ASN A 576 -1.52 -0.79 37.10
CA ASN A 576 -1.47 -2.08 37.80
C ASN A 576 -1.92 -3.24 36.92
N ASN A 577 -3.00 -3.07 36.16
CA ASN A 577 -3.49 -4.10 35.24
C ASN A 577 -2.48 -4.38 34.11
N LEU A 578 -1.78 -3.37 33.61
CA LEU A 578 -0.71 -3.57 32.62
C LEU A 578 0.50 -4.26 33.25
N LEU A 579 0.90 -3.89 34.48
CA LEU A 579 2.01 -4.50 35.21
C LEU A 579 1.82 -6.01 35.45
N THR A 580 0.59 -6.45 35.73
CA THR A 580 0.31 -7.88 35.96
C THR A 580 0.53 -8.72 34.71
N GLU A 581 0.17 -8.18 33.54
CA GLU A 581 0.26 -8.85 32.25
C GLU A 581 1.61 -8.66 31.54
N THR A 582 2.48 -7.81 32.09
CA THR A 582 3.80 -7.50 31.51
C THR A 582 4.78 -8.66 31.72
N SER A 583 5.40 -9.12 30.64
CA SER A 583 6.35 -10.24 30.60
C SER A 583 7.57 -10.00 29.70
N SER A 584 7.59 -8.94 28.88
CA SER A 584 8.71 -8.59 27.99
C SER A 584 9.32 -7.22 28.31
N LEU A 585 10.52 -6.97 27.78
CA LEU A 585 11.17 -5.66 27.85
C LEU A 585 10.48 -4.61 26.96
N SER A 586 9.94 -5.00 25.80
CA SER A 586 9.20 -4.09 24.92
C SER A 586 7.96 -3.51 25.61
N GLN A 587 7.26 -4.34 26.39
CA GLN A 587 6.14 -3.90 27.22
C GLN A 587 6.59 -2.93 28.31
N VAL A 588 7.77 -3.12 28.92
CA VAL A 588 8.33 -2.16 29.88
C VAL A 588 8.64 -0.81 29.22
N GLU A 589 9.22 -0.80 28.02
CA GLU A 589 9.46 0.43 27.23
C GLU A 589 8.15 1.14 26.89
N ALA A 590 7.12 0.38 26.51
CA ALA A 590 5.78 0.89 26.27
C ALA A 590 5.18 1.53 27.53
N MET A 591 5.34 0.90 28.70
CA MET A 591 4.88 1.47 29.98
C MET A 591 5.62 2.78 30.34
N ILE A 592 6.92 2.86 30.09
CA ILE A 592 7.69 4.10 30.26
C ILE A 592 7.15 5.19 29.33
N THR A 593 6.84 4.84 28.09
CA THR A 593 6.22 5.75 27.11
C THR A 593 4.85 6.24 27.60
N LEU A 594 4.03 5.36 28.19
CA LEU A 594 2.74 5.71 28.78
C LEU A 594 2.88 6.67 29.96
N LEU A 595 3.84 6.46 30.88
CA LEU A 595 4.07 7.41 31.98
C LEU A 595 4.46 8.81 31.50
N ASN A 596 5.24 8.89 30.41
CA ASN A 596 5.60 10.17 29.81
C ASN A 596 4.42 10.83 29.06
N LEU A 597 3.46 10.04 28.59
CA LEU A 597 2.26 10.52 27.89
C LEU A 597 1.17 10.99 28.85
N TRP A 598 1.06 10.37 30.03
CA TRP A 598 0.00 10.63 30.99
C TRP A 598 0.25 11.90 31.83
N PRO A 599 -0.82 12.54 32.35
CA PRO A 599 -0.66 13.55 33.38
C PRO A 599 0.07 12.96 34.60
N PRO A 600 0.91 13.76 35.30
CA PRO A 600 1.61 13.30 36.48
C PRO A 600 0.63 12.79 37.55
N PHE A 601 1.10 11.83 38.34
CA PHE A 601 0.40 11.28 39.48
C PHE A 601 0.42 12.26 40.66
N CYS A 602 -0.32 11.95 41.72
CA CYS A 602 -0.30 12.79 42.91
C CYS A 602 1.09 12.74 43.58
N PRO A 603 1.60 13.85 44.16
CA PRO A 603 2.89 13.86 44.83
C PRO A 603 3.04 12.75 45.88
N GLU A 604 1.97 12.44 46.61
CA GLU A 604 1.94 11.39 47.64
C GLU A 604 2.18 9.98 47.05
N GLU A 605 1.77 9.75 45.79
CA GLU A 605 2.01 8.48 45.10
C GLU A 605 3.48 8.34 44.72
N TYR A 606 4.16 9.44 44.37
CA TYR A 606 5.60 9.45 44.08
C TYR A 606 6.47 9.31 45.33
N GLU A 607 6.04 9.84 46.48
CA GLU A 607 6.77 9.70 47.75
C GLU A 607 6.72 8.27 48.29
N ASN A 608 5.62 7.55 48.06
CA ASN A 608 5.45 6.21 48.61
C ASN A 608 6.14 5.13 47.76
N LEU A 609 7.07 4.40 48.39
CA LEU A 609 7.87 3.36 47.77
C LEU A 609 7.07 2.24 47.09
N SER A 610 5.89 1.88 47.60
CA SER A 610 5.11 0.77 47.04
C SER A 610 4.12 1.19 45.95
N THR A 611 3.77 2.48 45.88
CA THR A 611 2.81 3.01 44.90
C THR A 611 3.45 3.90 43.84
N ASN A 612 4.73 4.25 43.98
CA ASN A 612 5.45 5.07 43.01
C ASN A 612 5.45 4.38 41.63
N PRO A 613 4.83 5.01 40.60
CA PRO A 613 4.66 4.40 39.28
C PRO A 613 5.98 3.98 38.63
N TRP A 614 7.03 4.79 38.77
CA TRP A 614 8.37 4.50 38.25
C TRP A 614 8.99 3.31 38.98
N MET A 615 8.90 3.26 40.32
CA MET A 615 9.43 2.14 41.09
C MET A 615 8.72 0.83 40.82
N MET A 616 7.42 0.86 40.54
CA MET A 616 6.65 -0.32 40.17
C MET A 616 7.11 -0.88 38.81
N ILE A 617 7.25 -0.02 37.80
CA ILE A 617 7.78 -0.40 36.48
C ILE A 617 9.22 -0.91 36.61
N PHE A 618 10.09 -0.19 37.30
CA PHE A 618 11.49 -0.61 37.47
C PHE A 618 11.59 -1.93 38.23
N THR A 619 10.79 -2.15 39.27
CA THR A 619 10.78 -3.43 39.98
C THR A 619 10.36 -4.57 39.06
N LYS A 620 9.30 -4.39 38.26
CA LYS A 620 8.84 -5.39 37.28
C LYS A 620 9.87 -5.64 36.19
N ALA A 621 10.52 -4.59 35.69
CA ALA A 621 11.58 -4.70 34.70
C ALA A 621 12.77 -5.52 35.25
N LEU A 622 13.17 -5.30 36.50
CA LEU A 622 14.24 -6.07 37.14
C LEU A 622 13.85 -7.53 37.38
N GLU A 623 12.58 -7.84 37.63
CA GLU A 623 12.08 -9.23 37.68
C GLU A 623 12.25 -9.95 36.33
N ILE A 624 11.90 -9.29 35.23
CA ILE A 624 12.03 -9.83 33.87
C ILE A 624 13.52 -10.01 33.51
N LEU A 625 14.34 -8.99 33.82
CA LEU A 625 15.78 -8.97 33.51
C LEU A 625 16.62 -9.90 34.37
N SER A 626 16.06 -10.52 35.41
CA SER A 626 16.76 -11.51 36.25
C SER A 626 17.35 -12.68 35.46
N THR A 627 16.81 -12.96 34.27
CA THR A 627 17.26 -14.02 33.36
C THR A 627 18.30 -13.56 32.33
N ASN A 628 18.29 -12.28 31.92
CA ASN A 628 19.25 -11.70 30.97
C ASN A 628 19.44 -10.17 31.20
N PRO A 629 20.29 -9.79 32.16
CA PRO A 629 20.44 -8.40 32.61
C PRO A 629 21.19 -7.48 31.63
N ALA A 630 21.95 -8.01 30.66
CA ALA A 630 22.83 -7.20 29.83
C ALA A 630 22.11 -6.37 28.75
N ALA A 631 20.89 -6.75 28.34
CA ALA A 631 20.23 -6.18 27.16
C ALA A 631 19.20 -5.07 27.45
N GLY A 632 18.75 -4.88 28.70
CA GLY A 632 17.64 -3.96 29.01
C GLY A 632 17.85 -2.95 30.13
N MET A 633 19.05 -2.88 30.71
CA MET A 633 19.35 -1.96 31.82
C MET A 633 19.55 -0.50 31.39
N GLU A 634 19.92 -0.24 30.13
CA GLU A 634 20.03 1.14 29.60
C GLU A 634 18.65 1.82 29.56
N VAL A 635 17.59 1.10 29.21
CA VAL A 635 16.21 1.63 29.21
C VAL A 635 15.79 2.13 30.60
N ILE A 636 16.06 1.34 31.63
CA ILE A 636 15.78 1.69 33.03
C ILE A 636 16.61 2.91 33.44
N TRP A 637 17.88 2.95 33.04
CA TRP A 637 18.79 4.05 33.30
C TRP A 637 18.30 5.38 32.70
N GLU A 638 17.98 5.40 31.41
CA GLU A 638 17.49 6.60 30.72
C GLU A 638 16.16 7.09 31.34
N ALA A 639 15.24 6.16 31.62
CA ALA A 639 13.98 6.48 32.27
C ALA A 639 14.15 7.05 33.69
N ALA A 640 15.04 6.48 34.49
CA ALA A 640 15.33 6.98 35.83
C ALA A 640 15.92 8.40 35.82
N GLN A 641 16.79 8.71 34.85
CA GLN A 641 17.31 10.07 34.70
C GLN A 641 16.20 11.09 34.42
N VAL A 642 15.21 10.73 33.60
CA VAL A 642 14.04 11.58 33.32
C VAL A 642 13.18 11.75 34.58
N ALA A 643 12.86 10.65 35.26
CA ALA A 643 12.04 10.67 36.47
C ALA A 643 12.66 11.51 37.60
N VAL A 644 13.98 11.40 37.82
CA VAL A 644 14.70 12.22 38.82
C VAL A 644 14.68 13.69 38.44
N LYS A 645 14.93 14.04 37.17
CA LYS A 645 14.87 15.44 36.69
C LYS A 645 13.48 16.07 36.86
N GLN A 646 12.43 15.25 36.78
CA GLN A 646 11.04 15.68 36.99
C GLN A 646 10.60 15.64 38.46
N ASN A 647 11.49 15.32 39.41
CA ASN A 647 11.19 15.12 40.84
C ASN A 647 10.13 14.03 41.12
N GLN A 648 10.05 13.00 40.27
CA GLN A 648 9.09 11.89 40.37
C GLN A 648 9.70 10.62 40.98
N LEU A 649 11.00 10.64 41.30
CA LEU A 649 11.72 9.53 41.90
C LEU A 649 12.56 10.03 43.10
N PRO A 650 12.06 9.93 44.34
CA PRO A 650 12.76 10.45 45.52
C PRO A 650 13.99 9.62 45.90
N GLY A 651 14.86 10.18 46.75
CA GLY A 651 16.12 9.55 47.16
C GLY A 651 15.95 8.15 47.79
N GLU A 652 14.89 7.95 48.58
CA GLU A 652 14.57 6.63 49.16
C GLU A 652 14.21 5.58 48.08
N SER A 653 13.50 5.99 47.02
CA SER A 653 13.22 5.13 45.87
C SER A 653 14.50 4.75 45.13
N ILE A 654 15.42 5.71 44.94
CA ILE A 654 16.72 5.46 44.34
C ILE A 654 17.51 4.47 45.20
N ALA A 655 17.54 4.65 46.53
CA ALA A 655 18.22 3.74 47.45
C ALA A 655 17.68 2.31 47.36
N LEU A 656 16.35 2.14 47.28
CA LEU A 656 15.71 0.84 47.10
C LEU A 656 16.04 0.21 45.73
N LEU A 657 16.03 1.01 44.66
CA LEU A 657 16.39 0.57 43.31
C LEU A 657 17.84 0.08 43.26
N VAL A 658 18.76 0.83 43.88
CA VAL A 658 20.18 0.44 44.00
C VAL A 658 20.32 -0.90 44.72
N ARG A 659 19.61 -1.12 45.84
CA ARG A 659 19.63 -2.42 46.55
C ARG A 659 19.11 -3.56 45.68
N LYS A 660 18.04 -3.34 44.88
CA LYS A 660 17.51 -4.34 43.95
C LYS A 660 18.50 -4.64 42.82
N LEU A 661 19.18 -3.64 42.28
CA LEU A 661 20.22 -3.81 41.27
C LEU A 661 21.43 -4.58 41.80
N GLN A 662 21.85 -4.33 43.05
CA GLN A 662 22.92 -5.09 43.71
C GLN A 662 22.60 -6.58 43.79
N ALA A 663 21.35 -6.94 44.06
CA ALA A 663 20.92 -8.34 44.16
C ALA A 663 21.04 -9.11 42.83
N LEU A 664 21.09 -8.43 41.69
CA LEU A 664 21.30 -9.03 40.36
C LEU A 664 22.77 -9.37 40.07
N GLY A 665 23.69 -8.99 40.97
CA GLY A 665 25.10 -9.32 40.87
C GLY A 665 25.86 -8.50 39.83
N ARG A 666 26.99 -9.04 39.37
CA ARG A 666 28.02 -8.32 38.60
C ARG A 666 27.50 -7.69 37.30
N SER A 667 26.54 -8.32 36.63
CA SER A 667 25.97 -7.82 35.37
C SER A 667 25.22 -6.49 35.49
N ALA A 668 24.75 -6.13 36.69
CA ALA A 668 24.05 -4.86 36.96
C ALA A 668 24.96 -3.81 37.62
N LEU A 669 26.23 -4.14 37.89
CA LEU A 669 27.15 -3.33 38.69
C LEU A 669 27.34 -1.91 38.14
N LYS A 670 27.56 -1.79 36.82
CA LYS A 670 27.69 -0.50 36.11
C LYS A 670 26.49 0.41 36.40
N PHE A 671 25.29 -0.13 36.22
CA PHE A 671 24.03 0.60 36.40
C PHE A 671 23.71 0.87 37.85
N CYS A 672 24.01 -0.07 38.75
CA CYS A 672 23.91 0.12 40.19
C CYS A 672 24.70 1.37 40.63
N PHE A 673 25.94 1.53 40.14
CA PHE A 673 26.75 2.68 40.51
C PHE A 673 26.27 3.97 39.84
N LYS A 674 25.86 3.92 38.57
CA LYS A 674 25.23 5.05 37.91
C LYS A 674 23.98 5.54 38.65
N MET A 675 23.10 4.63 39.07
CA MET A 675 21.87 4.96 39.82
C MET A 675 22.17 5.57 41.19
N ALA A 676 23.17 5.04 41.90
CA ALA A 676 23.58 5.62 43.17
C ALA A 676 24.03 7.08 43.02
N LEU A 677 24.77 7.40 41.96
CA LEU A 677 25.25 8.76 41.66
C LEU A 677 24.13 9.75 41.27
N LEU A 678 22.92 9.25 40.95
CA LEU A 678 21.74 10.12 40.80
C LEU A 678 21.22 10.61 42.15
N SER A 679 21.49 9.89 43.24
CA SER A 679 21.15 10.33 44.59
C SER A 679 22.11 11.41 45.10
N GLU A 680 21.66 12.19 46.07
CA GLU A 680 22.54 13.03 46.90
C GLU A 680 22.86 12.38 48.25
N ASP A 681 22.29 11.19 48.51
CA ASP A 681 22.47 10.45 49.74
C ASP A 681 23.85 9.77 49.80
N GLU A 682 24.69 10.22 50.74
CA GLU A 682 26.01 9.67 50.99
C GLU A 682 25.98 8.20 51.43
N GLU A 683 24.91 7.75 52.11
CA GLU A 683 24.81 6.36 52.53
C GLU A 683 24.70 5.43 51.32
N VAL A 684 23.92 5.82 50.30
CA VAL A 684 23.77 5.06 49.04
C VAL A 684 25.10 4.96 48.29
N HIS A 685 25.88 6.05 48.28
CA HIS A 685 27.23 6.03 47.70
C HIS A 685 28.15 5.05 48.44
N ILE A 686 28.15 5.06 49.78
CA ILE A 686 28.97 4.16 50.61
C ILE A 686 28.63 2.69 50.32
N VAL A 687 27.35 2.34 50.22
CA VAL A 687 26.93 0.96 49.93
C VAL A 687 27.52 0.47 48.61
N VAL A 688 27.43 1.26 47.53
CA VAL A 688 27.96 0.83 46.24
C VAL A 688 29.50 0.82 46.20
N LEU A 689 30.15 1.77 46.88
CA LEU A 689 31.61 1.81 46.99
C LEU A 689 32.19 0.59 47.72
N ASN A 690 31.48 0.08 48.75
CA ASN A 690 31.88 -1.16 49.41
C ASN A 690 31.77 -2.37 48.47
N VAL A 691 30.68 -2.45 47.67
CA VAL A 691 30.54 -3.51 46.65
C VAL A 691 31.68 -3.45 45.62
N LEU A 692 32.09 -2.26 45.18
CA LEU A 692 33.22 -2.09 44.26
C LEU A 692 34.58 -2.45 44.87
N ARG A 693 34.73 -2.31 46.20
CA ARG A 693 35.95 -2.66 46.91
C ARG A 693 36.16 -4.17 47.01
N ASP A 694 35.06 -4.92 47.14
CA ASP A 694 35.09 -6.38 47.30
C ASP A 694 35.29 -7.14 45.96
N ILE A 695 35.33 -6.43 44.83
CA ILE A 695 35.52 -7.01 43.49
C ILE A 695 37.01 -7.05 43.15
N GLU A 696 37.57 -8.25 42.99
CA GLU A 696 39.02 -8.47 42.76
C GLU A 696 39.53 -8.00 41.38
N GLU A 697 38.67 -7.98 40.35
CA GLU A 697 39.04 -7.60 38.98
C GLU A 697 37.90 -6.84 38.30
N ILE A 698 38.18 -5.69 37.69
CA ILE A 698 37.22 -4.86 36.93
C ILE A 698 37.55 -4.94 35.43
N THR A 699 36.52 -5.15 34.62
CA THR A 699 36.61 -5.25 33.15
C THR A 699 35.99 -4.02 32.47
N GLU A 700 36.25 -3.83 31.18
CA GLU A 700 35.65 -2.74 30.39
C GLU A 700 34.12 -2.77 30.31
N ALA A 701 33.47 -3.90 30.68
CA ALA A 701 32.01 -4.00 30.74
C ALA A 701 31.42 -3.43 32.05
N ASP A 702 32.23 -3.26 33.09
CA ASP A 702 31.80 -2.88 34.44
C ASP A 702 31.69 -1.35 34.63
N TYR A 703 32.21 -0.54 33.69
CA TYR A 703 32.20 0.92 33.75
C TYR A 703 32.08 1.57 32.36
N ASP A 704 31.79 2.87 32.31
CA ASP A 704 31.88 3.68 31.10
C ASP A 704 32.33 5.11 31.40
N ASN A 705 32.62 5.87 30.35
CA ASN A 705 33.13 7.24 30.47
C ASN A 705 32.16 8.17 31.22
N TYR A 706 30.85 7.95 31.08
CA TYR A 706 29.84 8.72 31.81
C TYR A 706 29.96 8.52 33.32
N LEU A 707 30.07 7.25 33.74
CA LEU A 707 30.25 6.91 35.15
C LEU A 707 31.51 7.56 35.75
N LEU A 708 32.63 7.51 35.01
CA LEU A 708 33.89 8.12 35.43
C LEU A 708 33.80 9.64 35.55
N GLU A 709 33.09 10.33 34.65
CA GLU A 709 32.82 11.77 34.76
C GLU A 709 31.96 12.10 35.99
N CYS A 710 30.93 11.29 36.28
CA CYS A 710 30.06 11.50 37.43
C CYS A 710 30.80 11.35 38.77
N ILE A 711 31.73 10.40 38.90
CA ILE A 711 32.58 10.23 40.09
C ILE A 711 33.36 11.52 40.38
N ILE A 712 33.95 12.12 39.34
CA ILE A 712 34.71 13.37 39.46
C ILE A 712 33.77 14.52 39.85
N ALA A 713 32.60 14.61 39.23
CA ALA A 713 31.62 15.67 39.51
C ALA A 713 31.06 15.61 40.95
N LYS A 714 30.87 14.40 41.50
CA LYS A 714 30.34 14.17 42.85
C LYS A 714 31.40 14.16 43.97
N ASN A 715 32.65 14.52 43.65
CA ASN A 715 33.78 14.56 44.58
C ASN A 715 34.22 13.22 45.18
N LEU A 716 33.97 12.09 44.49
CA LEU A 716 34.22 10.73 45.02
C LEU A 716 35.56 10.13 44.59
N VAL A 717 36.49 10.93 44.04
CA VAL A 717 37.77 10.42 43.50
C VAL A 717 38.63 9.77 44.58
N ALA A 718 38.62 10.32 45.80
CA ALA A 718 39.36 9.76 46.94
C ALA A 718 38.74 8.44 47.43
N ASP A 719 37.42 8.29 47.33
CA ASP A 719 36.68 7.12 47.81
C ASP A 719 36.79 5.91 46.88
N VAL A 720 37.10 6.17 45.61
CA VAL A 720 37.34 5.15 44.57
C VAL A 720 38.79 4.63 44.59
N LEU A 721 39.73 5.35 45.21
CA LEU A 721 41.15 4.97 45.35
C LEU A 721 41.38 3.53 45.89
N PRO A 722 40.67 3.06 46.95
CA PRO A 722 40.82 1.69 47.44
C PRO A 722 40.15 0.61 46.55
N THR A 723 39.55 0.98 45.43
CA THR A 723 38.87 0.06 44.51
C THR A 723 39.68 -0.17 43.24
N HIS A 724 39.42 -1.28 42.55
CA HIS A 724 40.05 -1.57 41.25
C HIS A 724 39.63 -0.61 40.12
N LEU A 725 38.67 0.30 40.37
CA LEU A 725 38.16 1.28 39.40
C LEU A 725 39.07 2.52 39.30
N TYR A 726 39.99 2.71 40.26
CA TYR A 726 40.92 3.83 40.25
C TYR A 726 41.88 3.79 39.04
N GLY A 727 42.34 2.61 38.64
CA GLY A 727 43.18 2.44 37.44
C GLY A 727 42.51 2.95 36.16
N PRO A 728 41.31 2.45 35.81
CA PRO A 728 40.50 2.97 34.72
C PRO A 728 40.21 4.47 34.79
N LEU A 729 39.92 5.01 35.98
CA LEU A 729 39.69 6.45 36.18
C LEU A 729 40.93 7.27 35.82
N VAL A 730 42.13 6.81 36.22
CA VAL A 730 43.40 7.47 35.87
C VAL A 730 43.66 7.38 34.36
N SER A 731 43.45 6.22 33.73
CA SER A 731 43.56 6.08 32.27
C SER A 731 42.63 7.03 31.52
N TYR A 732 41.37 7.11 31.94
CA TYR A 732 40.39 8.06 31.40
C TYR A 732 40.84 9.52 31.57
N LEU A 733 41.35 9.91 32.75
CA LEU A 733 41.86 11.25 32.99
C LEU A 733 43.10 11.60 32.15
N ILE A 734 43.93 10.61 31.82
CA ILE A 734 45.11 10.77 30.94
C ILE A 734 44.68 10.90 29.47
N GLU A 735 43.72 10.09 29.01
CA GLU A 735 43.26 10.04 27.62
C GLU A 735 42.28 11.17 27.27
N ALA A 736 41.39 11.57 28.18
CA ALA A 736 40.28 12.47 27.89
C ALA A 736 40.68 13.94 27.66
N ALA A 737 41.93 14.34 27.93
CA ALA A 737 42.50 15.69 27.72
C ALA A 737 41.65 16.91 28.19
N LYS A 738 40.58 16.70 28.97
CA LYS A 738 39.77 17.76 29.59
C LYS A 738 40.52 18.29 30.82
N LYS A 739 41.29 19.37 30.65
CA LYS A 739 42.01 20.08 31.73
C LYS A 739 41.20 20.30 33.02
N PRO A 740 39.91 20.68 33.02
CA PRO A 740 39.17 20.91 34.28
C PRO A 740 38.91 19.65 35.10
N SER A 741 38.63 18.51 34.46
CA SER A 741 38.33 17.24 35.17
C SER A 741 39.55 16.70 35.91
N VAL A 742 40.73 16.79 35.28
CA VAL A 742 42.00 16.38 35.88
C VAL A 742 42.39 17.29 37.04
N SER A 743 42.23 18.61 36.89
CA SER A 743 42.47 19.57 37.98
C SER A 743 41.53 19.33 39.17
N SER A 744 40.26 19.02 38.91
CA SER A 744 39.28 18.67 39.95
C SER A 744 39.69 17.40 40.70
N ALA A 745 40.05 16.33 39.97
CA ALA A 745 40.51 15.08 40.57
C ALA A 745 41.78 15.25 41.43
N ILE A 746 42.76 16.04 40.96
CA ILE A 746 43.97 16.38 41.73
C ILE A 746 43.60 17.12 43.02
N GLN A 747 42.68 18.10 42.94
CA GLN A 747 42.24 18.86 44.11
C GLN A 747 41.51 17.98 45.13
N GLN A 748 40.67 17.03 44.67
CA GLN A 748 39.99 16.07 45.53
C GLN A 748 40.98 15.17 46.27
N LEU A 749 41.98 14.61 45.57
CA LEU A 749 43.03 13.78 46.18
C LEU A 749 43.88 14.57 47.19
N GLN A 750 44.23 15.83 46.88
CA GLN A 750 44.97 16.69 47.81
C GLN A 750 44.18 17.02 49.07
N ARG A 751 42.87 17.28 48.95
CA ARG A 751 41.98 17.54 50.09
C ARG A 751 41.83 16.31 50.98
N ALA A 752 41.83 15.12 50.40
CA ALA A 752 41.75 13.84 51.12
C ALA A 752 43.10 13.33 51.67
N GLY A 753 44.22 14.06 51.46
CA GLY A 753 45.54 13.71 51.98
C GLY A 753 46.37 12.75 51.11
N TYR A 754 45.87 12.35 49.94
CA TYR A 754 46.55 11.47 48.97
C TYR A 754 47.50 12.27 48.06
N HIS A 755 48.55 12.84 48.67
CA HIS A 755 49.48 13.75 47.99
C HIS A 755 50.37 13.06 46.93
N GLN A 756 50.68 11.76 47.09
CA GLN A 756 51.53 11.02 46.14
C GLN A 756 50.78 10.73 44.83
N GLU A 757 49.53 10.32 44.95
CA GLU A 757 48.61 10.02 43.86
C GLU A 757 48.23 11.29 43.11
N ALA A 758 47.95 12.37 43.84
CA ALA A 758 47.73 13.70 43.25
C ALA A 758 48.96 14.20 42.46
N ALA A 759 50.18 13.99 42.99
CA ALA A 759 51.42 14.36 42.31
C ALA A 759 51.69 13.50 41.05
N SER A 760 51.38 12.20 41.12
CA SER A 760 51.45 11.28 39.98
C SER A 760 50.53 11.73 38.84
N LEU A 761 49.27 12.03 39.14
CA LEU A 761 48.29 12.53 38.18
C LEU A 761 48.63 13.94 37.65
N ALA A 762 49.24 14.80 38.47
CA ALA A 762 49.73 16.11 38.01
C ALA A 762 50.92 15.98 37.04
N SER A 763 51.76 14.95 37.21
CA SER A 763 52.94 14.73 36.36
C SER A 763 52.58 14.35 34.92
N THR A 764 51.40 13.74 34.70
CA THR A 764 50.92 13.37 33.36
C THR A 764 50.41 14.58 32.56
N GLN A 765 50.06 15.69 33.21
CA GLN A 765 49.72 16.97 32.55
C GLN A 765 50.93 17.80 32.11
N SER A 766 52.09 17.53 32.70
CA SER A 766 53.30 18.30 32.44
C SER A 766 53.99 17.80 31.17
N SER A 767 54.53 18.71 30.36
CA SER A 767 55.27 18.45 29.12
C SER A 767 56.65 17.79 29.37
N ILE A 768 56.75 16.97 30.40
CA ILE A 768 57.98 16.36 30.86
C ILE A 768 58.17 15.03 30.09
N PRO A 769 59.29 14.82 29.38
CA PRO A 769 59.55 13.60 28.63
C PRO A 769 59.41 12.34 29.51
N LYS A 770 58.83 11.25 28.96
CA LYS A 770 58.58 9.96 29.66
C LYS A 770 59.79 9.43 30.47
N LEU A 771 61.03 9.78 30.11
CA LEU A 771 62.24 9.40 30.85
C LEU A 771 62.34 9.99 32.27
N LEU A 772 61.65 11.10 32.56
CA LEU A 772 61.74 11.82 33.84
C LEU A 772 60.53 11.57 34.77
N GLN A 773 59.54 10.79 34.34
CA GLN A 773 58.29 10.56 35.09
C GLN A 773 58.43 9.57 36.26
N ASN A 774 59.50 8.76 36.31
CA ASN A 774 59.72 7.80 37.39
C ASN A 774 60.96 8.23 38.21
N VAL A 775 60.83 8.37 39.54
CA VAL A 775 61.95 8.78 40.43
C VAL A 775 63.16 7.85 40.27
N SER A 776 62.89 6.57 39.98
CA SER A 776 63.90 5.55 39.69
C SER A 776 64.64 5.78 38.36
N SER A 777 64.00 6.32 37.32
CA SER A 777 64.64 6.67 36.05
C SER A 777 65.37 8.01 36.13
N MET A 778 64.86 8.98 36.89
CA MET A 778 65.57 10.22 37.28
C MET A 778 66.90 9.89 37.98
N LEU A 779 66.88 9.01 38.99
CA LEU A 779 68.09 8.60 39.70
C LEU A 779 69.08 7.84 38.80
N LYS A 780 68.60 6.98 37.88
CA LYS A 780 69.47 6.29 36.91
C LYS A 780 70.10 7.24 35.89
N THR A 781 69.38 8.28 35.48
CA THR A 781 69.89 9.28 34.53
C THR A 781 70.88 10.22 35.21
N TYR A 782 70.61 10.60 36.47
CA TYR A 782 71.53 11.38 37.30
C TYR A 782 72.85 10.62 37.59
N LYS A 783 72.77 9.30 37.80
CA LYS A 783 73.95 8.42 37.93
C LYS A 783 74.74 8.19 36.63
N LYS A 784 74.18 8.54 35.47
CA LYS A 784 74.85 8.52 34.16
C LYS A 784 75.49 9.87 33.81
N TRP A 785 75.08 10.94 34.51
CA TRP A 785 75.57 12.30 34.34
C TRP A 785 76.70 12.67 35.31
N LEU A 786 76.82 11.93 36.43
CA LEU A 786 78.03 11.78 37.23
C LEU A 786 78.92 10.71 36.60
#